data_AF-A0A068WFS8-F1
#
_entry.id   AF-A0A068WFS8-F1
#
_cell.length_a   1.000
_cell.length_b   1.000
_cell.length_c   1.000
_cell.angle_alpha   90.00
_cell.angle_beta   90.00
_cell.angle_gamma   90.00
#
_symmetry.space_group_name_H-M   'P 1'
#
loop_
_entity.id
_entity.type
_entity.pdbx_description
1 polymer ?
#
loop_
_entity_poly.entity_id
_entity_poly.type
_entity_poly.pdbx_seq_one_letter_code
_entity_poly.pdbx_strand_id
1 'polypeptide(L)'
;MIDQLSSNGNWEICANFVLSELENCSSPQQIVNLQNSAALFACCRCIENLLKHPISSYPVSATEVQKMSDFLRNWVKLYANCLDGQIQSVILKRKIAQSVCLSIMRYYPKNWPTLFDEFLSLFSEVSAQQMCPPLSKSNPVLLNLLDVFLEVLQELDSMVFNRSLNLTNEQFLRTSEIKDSMRITCLPPIVELLAMILKNLQVGNARELKLISLCLKVVGLYVLWIDIKLVANAQFIGILHSLVQFTEPAVHQSICFLLKGLVTKGMPAFPEKLSLILGLWPQLLQPLINAPSTGKLLRRTSSNPNLDINRDDNDSEEFVNFLQEFSNCMGSIGYNLTVSFKELMASNPSANSSHDSSTWQAAYEECVEKLELTLNIAINLLAYEDNDVGLAVVMFVQDYLELLKEKTHGKPSLSNGSAKPKMFLELTADRLFKLRQLLSVLMEKIEYPTERTSEEIDDFESDRQEYLSLVRGIARVDGGLVLEGIQSLLQHTLLQLPPSMRVEEIEEMVLGRLESCLYLFFAAGEFYKAPRNDHFAEGYLYNAKMGELMTTICCSNISAIAYYPIQLDFFELIGRYDKFFNSSPKLLFDVLAAFLDERGLRNSNVKVRCRCAYLFSRLIKSHKSIFALHTEQILQQLESLLPLDPTPELPGLKNINGFPKPPSMPLLNGAGAASPRLFSIVEQSFLYESCAHLISSRSSNSEGGGVREAASLFAMLLQPTLLQFPQMMRLLAQEKDPDVAEARGTVIKQTADLITRTTRVMSLQTPPEPEYVHILMKILDVLVGSLALLPPVAGAPGRGAACAGVRAFIHRLIGSIGPECNVVVKSADTSADAAPASSVSDGGGGEGSSGDDGDGIGRTASDLLLLAISTANPHFLTVQHSNDPGLPLQDPDIRWRELREHIPLFSQLALRYKDRCLPVLSECLPPLIASTMGALTEPLEAAQMVAMTERCALRRALLQALQSIGQVLPQGIFIALGSNAANVLVSLVSLTEACLEAEDAVGMRYGLTFFLGCITHFASDDTFYENFLLPHLLPLAFLSPARSNFRLNDAQFALTLNEAASCIYALNSARGDVFQKFLLQTFLPRQNLSQNYIEPYITNLCTQTLSGFQIFAKNFYSSFR
;
A
#
# COMPACT_ATOMS: atom_id res chain seq x y z
N MET A 1 23.96 34.71 22.04
CA MET A 1 24.01 34.41 23.48
C MET A 1 24.13 32.91 23.75
N ILE A 2 23.18 32.07 23.30
CA ILE A 2 23.28 30.59 23.46
C ILE A 2 24.58 30.05 22.81
N ASP A 3 24.87 30.44 21.58
CA ASP A 3 26.12 30.02 20.89
C ASP A 3 27.39 30.53 21.57
N GLN A 4 27.33 31.72 22.22
CA GLN A 4 28.45 32.32 22.97
C GLN A 4 28.64 31.69 24.36
N LEU A 5 27.55 31.23 25.00
CA LEU A 5 27.60 30.48 26.26
C LEU A 5 28.06 29.04 26.01
N SER A 6 27.69 28.44 24.88
CA SER A 6 28.15 27.10 24.49
C SER A 6 29.57 27.07 23.93
N SER A 7 30.05 28.13 23.29
CA SER A 7 31.42 28.20 22.74
C SER A 7 32.51 28.24 23.82
N ASN A 8 32.17 28.69 25.04
CA ASN A 8 33.15 29.02 26.07
C ASN A 8 33.31 27.97 27.19
N GLY A 9 32.60 26.84 27.13
CA GLY A 9 32.80 25.72 28.07
C GLY A 9 32.49 25.99 29.56
N ASN A 10 31.89 27.15 29.90
CA ASN A 10 31.61 27.55 31.28
C ASN A 10 30.21 27.12 31.76
N TRP A 11 29.86 25.84 31.57
CA TRP A 11 28.58 25.27 32.03
C TRP A 11 28.39 25.41 33.55
N GLU A 12 29.47 25.52 34.32
CA GLU A 12 29.46 25.74 35.78
C GLU A 12 28.79 27.06 36.17
N ILE A 13 28.92 28.12 35.37
CA ILE A 13 28.24 29.40 35.62
C ILE A 13 26.72 29.23 35.46
N CYS A 14 26.31 28.48 34.44
CA CYS A 14 24.90 28.15 34.22
C CYS A 14 24.35 27.27 35.33
N ALA A 15 25.11 26.27 35.79
CA ALA A 15 24.77 25.41 36.91
C ALA A 15 24.56 26.22 38.21
N ASN A 16 25.49 27.11 38.54
CA ASN A 16 25.40 27.96 39.72
C ASN A 16 24.20 28.92 39.66
N PHE A 17 23.92 29.52 38.49
CA PHE A 17 22.74 30.37 38.30
C PHE A 17 21.44 29.60 38.56
N VAL A 18 21.32 28.38 38.02
CA VAL A 18 20.13 27.55 38.22
C VAL A 18 19.92 27.23 39.71
N LEU A 19 20.98 26.90 40.44
CA LEU A 19 20.90 26.61 41.87
C LEU A 19 20.52 27.86 42.68
N SER A 20 21.17 29.00 42.44
CA SER A 20 20.95 30.22 43.22
C SER A 20 19.54 30.79 43.03
N GLU A 21 19.03 30.77 41.79
CA GLU A 21 17.68 31.28 41.51
C GLU A 21 16.60 30.39 42.14
N LEU A 22 16.82 29.06 42.17
CA LEU A 22 15.89 28.14 42.81
C LEU A 22 15.92 28.26 44.34
N GLU A 23 17.11 28.46 44.92
CA GLU A 23 17.28 28.68 46.37
C GLU A 23 16.58 29.96 46.85
N ASN A 24 16.56 31.00 46.01
CA ASN A 24 15.89 32.28 46.32
C ASN A 24 14.35 32.23 46.21
N CYS A 25 13.77 31.14 45.69
CA CYS A 25 12.33 31.00 45.55
C CYS A 25 11.66 30.65 46.89
N SER A 26 10.94 31.61 47.46
CA SER A 26 10.18 31.47 48.72
C SER A 26 8.66 31.55 48.53
N SER A 27 8.18 31.81 47.31
CA SER A 27 6.75 31.86 46.98
C SER A 27 6.41 31.14 45.67
N PRO A 28 5.17 30.62 45.49
CA PRO A 28 4.74 29.99 44.24
C PRO A 28 4.89 30.91 43.02
N GLN A 29 4.65 32.22 43.18
CA GLN A 29 4.78 33.19 42.09
C GLN A 29 6.22 33.32 41.58
N GLN A 30 7.22 33.25 42.47
CA GLN A 30 8.63 33.27 42.07
C GLN A 30 9.02 32.03 41.27
N ILE A 31 8.47 30.86 41.63
CA ILE A 31 8.66 29.63 40.84
C ILE A 31 8.05 29.77 39.45
N VAL A 32 6.86 30.37 39.35
CA VAL A 32 6.22 30.66 38.05
C VAL A 32 7.05 31.63 37.22
N ASN A 33 7.65 32.64 37.84
CA ASN A 33 8.55 33.55 37.14
C ASN A 33 9.84 32.86 36.68
N LEU A 34 10.43 32.01 37.53
CA LEU A 34 11.65 31.27 37.22
C LEU A 34 11.44 30.29 36.06
N GLN A 35 10.37 29.49 36.08
CA GLN A 35 10.09 28.53 35.00
C GLN A 35 9.81 29.19 33.64
N ASN A 36 9.40 30.47 33.64
CA ASN A 36 9.17 31.27 32.43
C ASN A 36 10.39 32.12 32.04
N SER A 37 11.49 32.04 32.79
CA SER A 37 12.69 32.84 32.56
C SER A 37 13.47 32.34 31.35
N ALA A 38 13.68 33.22 30.36
CA ALA A 38 14.52 32.94 29.21
C ALA A 38 15.98 32.61 29.62
N ALA A 39 16.46 33.16 30.73
CA ALA A 39 17.79 32.86 31.27
C ALA A 39 17.89 31.41 31.75
N LEU A 40 16.87 30.90 32.46
CA LEU A 40 16.81 29.50 32.89
C LEU A 40 16.87 28.56 31.67
N PHE A 41 16.07 28.81 30.64
CA PHE A 41 16.08 28.01 29.41
C PHE A 41 17.45 28.04 28.72
N ALA A 42 18.09 29.19 28.62
CA ALA A 42 19.43 29.31 28.03
C ALA A 42 20.48 28.53 28.83
N CYS A 43 20.44 28.61 30.18
CA CYS A 43 21.33 27.87 31.07
C CYS A 43 21.13 26.35 30.97
N CYS A 44 19.88 25.86 31.01
CA CYS A 44 19.60 24.44 30.80
C CYS A 44 20.04 23.97 29.42
N ARG A 45 19.86 24.78 28.36
CA ARG A 45 20.30 24.43 27.01
C ARG A 45 21.82 24.33 26.90
N CYS A 46 22.56 25.19 27.60
CA CYS A 46 24.02 25.10 27.68
C CYS A 46 24.46 23.77 28.32
N ILE A 47 23.84 23.37 29.42
CA ILE A 47 24.10 22.09 30.10
C ILE A 47 23.74 20.91 29.20
N GLU A 48 22.59 20.95 28.52
CA GLU A 48 22.17 19.92 27.55
C GLU A 48 23.21 19.73 26.43
N ASN A 49 23.73 20.83 25.87
CA ASN A 49 24.72 20.77 24.80
C ASN A 49 26.02 20.13 25.27
N LEU A 50 26.49 20.46 26.49
CA LEU A 50 27.63 19.77 27.11
C LEU A 50 27.39 18.26 27.15
N LEU A 51 26.24 17.85 27.69
CA LEU A 51 25.96 16.44 27.93
C LEU A 51 25.80 15.64 26.62
N LYS A 52 25.41 16.30 25.52
CA LYS A 52 25.26 15.68 24.19
C LYS A 52 26.54 15.58 23.37
N HIS A 53 27.65 16.20 23.79
CA HIS A 53 28.90 16.11 23.04
C HIS A 53 29.39 14.65 22.96
N PRO A 54 29.80 14.15 21.77
CA PRO A 54 30.30 12.79 21.65
C PRO A 54 31.62 12.64 22.41
N ILE A 55 31.75 11.55 23.17
CA ILE A 55 32.91 11.25 24.04
C ILE A 55 34.22 11.23 23.24
N SER A 56 34.16 10.88 21.95
CA SER A 56 35.30 10.90 21.03
C SER A 56 35.87 12.30 20.79
N SER A 57 35.00 13.32 20.75
CA SER A 57 35.39 14.72 20.50
C SER A 57 35.72 15.48 21.78
N TYR A 58 35.10 15.09 22.90
CA TYR A 58 35.27 15.73 24.20
C TYR A 58 35.41 14.65 25.28
N PRO A 59 36.65 14.27 25.64
CA PRO A 59 36.89 13.20 26.61
C PRO A 59 36.41 13.61 28.01
N VAL A 60 35.82 12.66 28.74
CA VAL A 60 35.28 12.87 30.08
C VAL A 60 36.40 12.95 31.11
N SER A 61 36.43 14.02 31.90
CA SER A 61 37.36 14.18 33.03
C SER A 61 36.72 13.81 34.37
N ALA A 62 37.51 13.30 35.33
CA ALA A 62 37.00 12.94 36.66
C ALA A 62 36.49 14.16 37.45
N THR A 63 37.09 15.33 37.24
CA THR A 63 36.68 16.59 37.89
C THR A 63 35.34 17.09 37.35
N GLU A 64 35.08 16.96 36.04
CA GLU A 64 33.78 17.26 35.43
C GLU A 64 32.68 16.38 36.04
N VAL A 65 32.93 15.07 36.15
CA VAL A 65 31.98 14.12 36.75
C VAL A 65 31.64 14.50 38.18
N GLN A 66 32.63 14.84 39.02
CA GLN A 66 32.40 15.25 40.40
C GLN A 66 31.57 16.54 40.49
N LYS A 67 31.91 17.57 39.69
CA LYS A 67 31.14 18.82 39.67
C LYS A 67 29.71 18.61 39.16
N MET A 68 29.53 17.73 38.17
CA MET A 68 28.20 17.41 37.63
C MET A 68 27.36 16.64 38.66
N SER A 69 27.98 15.72 39.40
CA SER A 69 27.34 15.05 40.55
C SER A 69 26.84 16.05 41.57
N ASP A 70 27.73 16.93 42.05
CA ASP A 70 27.41 17.93 43.07
C ASP A 70 26.27 18.85 42.60
N PHE A 71 26.34 19.32 41.34
CA PHE A 71 25.28 20.14 40.74
C PHE A 71 23.93 19.42 40.72
N LEU A 72 23.85 18.22 40.14
CA LEU A 72 22.57 17.51 39.97
C LEU A 72 21.96 17.11 41.31
N ARG A 73 22.78 16.64 42.27
CA ARG A 73 22.31 16.31 43.63
C ARG A 73 21.75 17.54 44.33
N ASN A 74 22.46 18.66 44.28
CA ASN A 74 21.99 19.91 44.89
C ASN A 74 20.73 20.43 44.20
N TRP A 75 20.64 20.31 42.88
CA TRP A 75 19.45 20.73 42.14
C TRP A 75 18.21 19.92 42.53
N VAL A 76 18.34 18.60 42.64
CA VAL A 76 17.26 17.72 43.12
C VAL A 76 16.90 18.03 44.58
N LYS A 77 17.88 18.18 45.47
CA LYS A 77 17.66 18.52 46.89
C LYS A 77 16.91 19.85 47.05
N LEU A 78 17.36 20.90 46.36
CA LEU A 78 16.72 22.22 46.41
C LEU A 78 15.29 22.17 45.85
N TYR A 79 15.08 21.49 44.71
CA TYR A 79 13.74 21.31 44.16
C TYR A 79 12.82 20.58 45.15
N ALA A 80 13.27 19.46 45.73
CA ALA A 80 12.44 18.66 46.61
C ALA A 80 12.06 19.38 47.92
N ASN A 81 12.97 20.20 48.46
CA ASN A 81 12.76 20.98 49.68
C ASN A 81 12.04 22.32 49.45
N CYS A 82 11.91 22.77 48.20
CA CYS A 82 11.32 24.07 47.88
C CYS A 82 9.88 24.17 48.38
N LEU A 83 9.53 25.32 49.00
CA LEU A 83 8.24 25.58 49.64
C LEU A 83 7.83 24.46 50.62
N ASP A 84 8.74 23.99 51.46
CA ASP A 84 8.52 22.89 52.43
C ASP A 84 7.97 21.61 51.75
N GLY A 85 8.40 21.33 50.52
CA GLY A 85 7.96 20.17 49.74
C GLY A 85 6.60 20.35 49.03
N GLN A 86 6.11 21.58 48.91
CA GLN A 86 4.84 21.91 48.24
C GLN A 86 5.01 22.47 46.82
N ILE A 87 6.21 22.41 46.23
CA ILE A 87 6.45 22.80 44.83
C ILE A 87 5.58 21.99 43.84
N GLN A 88 5.06 22.64 42.81
CA GLN A 88 4.22 22.03 41.75
C GLN A 88 4.64 22.46 40.33
N SER A 89 5.95 22.50 40.03
CA SER A 89 6.44 22.89 38.69
C SER A 89 6.81 21.69 37.82
N VAL A 90 6.00 21.41 36.80
CA VAL A 90 6.28 20.34 35.81
C VAL A 90 7.50 20.66 34.94
N ILE A 91 7.71 21.93 34.60
CA ILE A 91 8.81 22.36 33.71
C ILE A 91 10.16 22.13 34.38
N LEU A 92 10.32 22.59 35.63
CA LEU A 92 11.57 22.41 36.38
C LEU A 92 11.86 20.93 36.61
N LYS A 93 10.83 20.15 36.99
CA LYS A 93 10.95 18.69 37.14
C LYS A 93 11.45 18.02 35.86
N ARG A 94 10.87 18.34 34.70
CA ARG A 94 11.29 17.78 33.42
C ARG A 94 12.71 18.20 33.03
N LYS A 95 13.12 19.43 33.33
CA LYS A 95 14.49 19.88 33.06
C LYS A 95 15.54 19.17 33.92
N ILE A 96 15.21 18.89 35.18
CA ILE A 96 16.02 18.03 36.04
C ILE A 96 16.08 16.62 35.45
N ALA A 97 14.94 16.00 35.13
CA ALA A 97 14.88 14.65 34.58
C ALA A 97 15.69 14.49 33.28
N GLN A 98 15.52 15.43 32.35
CA GLN A 98 16.26 15.48 31.09
C GLN A 98 17.78 15.60 31.31
N SER A 99 18.22 16.45 32.25
CA SER A 99 19.64 16.64 32.55
C SER A 99 20.25 15.39 33.18
N VAL A 100 19.54 14.74 34.09
CA VAL A 100 19.97 13.46 34.71
C VAL A 100 20.02 12.35 33.65
N CYS A 101 19.02 12.24 32.78
CA CYS A 101 19.00 11.27 31.69
C CYS A 101 20.20 11.42 30.74
N LEU A 102 20.51 12.66 30.34
CA LEU A 102 21.68 12.93 29.49
C LEU A 102 23.00 12.63 30.22
N SER A 103 23.08 12.88 31.53
CA SER A 103 24.23 12.48 32.36
C SER A 103 24.40 10.97 32.44
N ILE A 104 23.31 10.20 32.53
CA ILE A 104 23.36 8.72 32.48
C ILE A 104 23.93 8.27 31.14
N MET A 105 23.46 8.84 30.03
CA MET A 105 23.97 8.50 28.70
C MET A 105 25.46 8.81 28.51
N ARG A 106 25.91 9.94 29.06
CA ARG A 106 27.30 10.39 28.92
C ARG A 106 28.26 9.68 29.86
N TYR A 107 27.91 9.52 31.14
CA TYR A 107 28.87 9.14 32.18
C TYR A 107 28.69 7.71 32.71
N TYR A 108 27.46 7.21 32.81
CA TYR A 108 27.19 5.85 33.33
C TYR A 108 27.32 4.80 32.22
N PRO A 109 27.83 3.58 32.47
CA PRO A 109 28.37 3.07 33.74
C PRO A 109 29.86 3.30 33.97
N LYS A 110 30.64 3.65 32.94
CA LYS A 110 32.12 3.63 33.00
C LYS A 110 32.74 4.76 33.82
N ASN A 111 32.29 5.99 33.60
CA ASN A 111 32.93 7.18 34.17
C ASN A 111 32.29 7.61 35.49
N TRP A 112 31.03 7.25 35.72
CA TRP A 112 30.30 7.55 36.95
C TRP A 112 29.44 6.34 37.40
N PRO A 113 30.06 5.28 37.96
CA PRO A 113 29.35 4.06 38.31
C PRO A 113 28.39 4.22 39.51
N THR A 114 28.70 5.12 40.44
CA THR A 114 27.94 5.39 41.68
C THR A 114 26.74 6.33 41.48
N LEU A 115 26.45 6.74 40.24
CA LEU A 115 25.40 7.73 39.94
C LEU A 115 24.08 7.38 40.63
N PHE A 116 23.57 6.15 40.44
CA PHE A 116 22.30 5.75 41.05
C PHE A 116 22.37 5.63 42.57
N ASP A 117 23.50 5.16 43.13
CA ASP A 117 23.70 5.06 44.58
C ASP A 117 23.64 6.45 45.25
N GLU A 118 24.23 7.45 44.59
CA GLU A 118 24.20 8.84 45.03
C GLU A 118 22.78 9.44 45.00
N PHE A 119 21.97 9.14 43.98
CA PHE A 119 20.56 9.57 43.96
C PHE A 119 19.71 8.81 44.99
N LEU A 120 19.94 7.51 45.19
CA LEU A 120 19.26 6.72 46.23
C LEU A 120 19.61 7.22 47.64
N SER A 121 20.83 7.71 47.86
CA SER A 121 21.24 8.29 49.15
C SER A 121 20.36 9.48 49.56
N LEU A 122 19.82 10.24 48.60
CA LEU A 122 18.89 11.36 48.87
C LEU A 122 17.62 10.90 49.59
N PHE A 123 17.12 9.70 49.27
CA PHE A 123 15.96 9.12 49.94
C PHE A 123 16.32 8.66 51.35
N SER A 124 17.53 8.15 51.57
CA SER A 124 18.00 7.74 52.90
C SER A 124 18.14 8.93 53.86
N GLU A 125 18.55 10.10 53.36
CA GLU A 125 18.67 11.33 54.15
C GLU A 125 17.29 11.84 54.64
N VAL A 126 16.25 11.72 53.82
CA VAL A 126 14.89 12.20 54.13
C VAL A 126 14.06 11.19 54.94
N SER A 127 14.37 9.89 54.84
CA SER A 127 13.62 8.79 55.48
C SER A 127 13.97 8.56 56.96
N ALA A 128 14.89 9.34 57.54
CA ALA A 128 15.23 9.26 58.97
C ALA A 128 14.04 9.63 59.92
N GLN A 129 12.95 10.18 59.37
CA GLN A 129 11.70 10.48 60.06
C GLN A 129 10.64 9.43 59.67
N GLN A 130 9.98 8.79 60.66
CA GLN A 130 9.06 7.66 60.44
C GLN A 130 7.99 7.93 59.35
N MET A 131 7.84 6.99 58.40
CA MET A 131 6.82 7.01 57.34
C MET A 131 5.42 6.77 57.93
N CYS A 132 4.74 7.84 58.37
CA CYS A 132 3.36 7.80 58.83
C CYS A 132 2.39 8.24 57.71
N PRO A 133 1.50 7.37 57.19
CA PRO A 133 0.53 7.75 56.16
C PRO A 133 -0.52 8.75 56.69
N PRO A 134 -1.04 9.70 55.87
CA PRO A 134 -0.68 9.98 54.48
C PRO A 134 0.65 10.74 54.35
N LEU A 135 1.52 10.26 53.46
CA LEU A 135 2.87 10.82 53.24
C LEU A 135 2.83 12.26 52.71
N SER A 136 1.76 12.65 52.04
CA SER A 136 1.54 14.02 51.56
C SER A 136 1.52 15.07 52.66
N LYS A 137 1.20 14.69 53.89
CA LYS A 137 1.20 15.57 55.06
C LYS A 137 2.42 15.37 55.94
N SER A 138 2.84 14.12 56.14
CA SER A 138 3.93 13.79 57.06
C SER A 138 5.32 14.02 56.46
N ASN A 139 5.49 13.78 55.15
CA ASN A 139 6.78 13.93 54.47
C ASN A 139 6.61 14.34 52.98
N PRO A 140 6.19 15.59 52.70
CA PRO A 140 5.98 16.08 51.34
C PRO A 140 7.27 16.14 50.50
N VAL A 141 8.44 16.28 51.15
CA VAL A 141 9.75 16.26 50.50
C VAL A 141 10.04 14.88 49.88
N LEU A 142 9.75 13.80 50.61
CA LEU A 142 9.88 12.43 50.11
C LEU A 142 9.04 12.20 48.85
N LEU A 143 7.82 12.74 48.81
CA LEU A 143 6.96 12.62 47.63
C LEU A 143 7.51 13.37 46.41
N ASN A 144 8.13 14.54 46.61
CA ASN A 144 8.79 15.25 45.51
C ASN A 144 10.02 14.51 45.01
N LEU A 145 10.84 13.96 45.91
CA LEU A 145 11.98 13.12 45.51
C LEU A 145 11.50 11.93 44.68
N LEU A 146 10.42 11.26 45.11
CA LEU A 146 9.82 10.18 44.34
C LEU A 146 9.33 10.66 42.97
N ASP A 147 8.60 11.79 42.90
CA ASP A 147 8.08 12.32 41.63
C ASP A 147 9.21 12.66 40.64
N VAL A 148 10.28 13.33 41.11
CA VAL A 148 11.45 13.62 40.26
C VAL A 148 12.11 12.33 39.80
N PHE A 149 12.29 11.36 40.69
CA PHE A 149 12.96 10.10 40.36
C PHE A 149 12.14 9.25 39.38
N LEU A 150 10.82 9.18 39.53
CA LEU A 150 9.93 8.52 38.58
C LEU A 150 9.95 9.22 37.22
N GLU A 151 9.99 10.56 37.17
CA GLU A 151 10.13 11.30 35.92
C GLU A 151 11.48 11.01 35.23
N VAL A 152 12.58 10.90 35.98
CA VAL A 152 13.91 10.49 35.44
C VAL A 152 13.81 9.12 34.76
N LEU A 153 13.19 8.14 35.43
CA LEU A 153 13.03 6.80 34.89
C LEU A 153 12.11 6.78 33.65
N GLN A 154 11.04 7.57 33.66
CA GLN A 154 10.16 7.71 32.50
C GLN A 154 10.87 8.36 31.31
N GLU A 155 11.68 9.40 31.56
CA GLU A 155 12.44 10.10 30.52
C GLU A 155 13.56 9.23 29.92
N LEU A 156 14.19 8.37 30.74
CA LEU A 156 15.13 7.36 30.25
C LEU A 156 14.47 6.38 29.30
N ASP A 157 13.25 5.94 29.61
CA ASP A 157 12.53 5.05 28.70
C ASP A 157 12.19 5.74 27.39
N SER A 158 11.58 6.94 27.45
CA SER A 158 11.14 7.67 26.27
C SER A 158 12.29 8.05 25.32
N MET A 159 13.47 8.39 25.86
CA MET A 159 14.60 8.91 25.09
C MET A 159 15.67 7.86 24.76
N VAL A 160 15.74 6.76 25.51
CA VAL A 160 16.85 5.80 25.43
C VAL A 160 16.37 4.36 25.32
N PHE A 161 15.48 3.91 26.20
CA PHE A 161 15.20 2.47 26.33
C PHE A 161 14.07 1.95 25.45
N ASN A 162 13.19 2.83 24.97
CA ASN A 162 12.04 2.45 24.15
C ASN A 162 12.49 1.77 22.84
N ARG A 163 11.90 0.61 22.57
CA ARG A 163 12.21 -0.23 21.39
C ARG A 163 11.79 0.41 20.06
N SER A 164 10.88 1.38 20.08
CA SER A 164 10.43 2.09 18.87
C SER A 164 11.40 3.18 18.40
N LEU A 165 12.51 3.42 19.13
CA LEU A 165 13.50 4.42 18.76
C LEU A 165 14.39 3.89 17.62
N ASN A 166 14.49 4.67 16.55
CA ASN A 166 15.43 4.43 15.45
C ASN A 166 16.85 4.85 15.86
N LEU A 167 17.51 4.01 16.68
CA LEU A 167 18.86 4.26 17.18
C LEU A 167 19.92 3.91 16.12
N THR A 168 21.02 4.67 16.09
CA THR A 168 22.22 4.25 15.34
C THR A 168 22.86 3.03 16.01
N ASN A 169 23.69 2.27 15.27
CA ASN A 169 24.40 1.12 15.83
C ASN A 169 25.22 1.48 17.09
N GLU A 170 25.84 2.65 17.12
CA GLU A 170 26.59 3.14 18.27
C GLU A 170 25.68 3.43 19.48
N GLN A 171 24.54 4.10 19.25
CA GLN A 171 23.56 4.38 20.30
C GLN A 171 22.91 3.11 20.85
N PHE A 172 22.66 2.11 20.00
CA PHE A 172 22.12 0.81 20.41
C PHE A 172 23.08 0.06 21.34
N LEU A 173 24.37 0.00 20.97
CA LEU A 173 25.41 -0.63 21.81
C LEU A 173 25.53 0.08 23.16
N ARG A 174 25.53 1.41 23.16
CA ARG A 174 25.59 2.23 24.37
C ARG A 174 24.37 2.00 25.27
N THR A 175 23.18 1.95 24.69
CA THR A 175 21.93 1.67 25.41
C THR A 175 21.95 0.28 26.05
N SER A 176 22.47 -0.72 25.34
CA SER A 176 22.59 -2.09 25.84
C SER A 176 23.53 -2.16 27.05
N GLU A 177 24.69 -1.49 26.97
CA GLU A 177 25.64 -1.40 28.08
C GLU A 177 25.03 -0.76 29.34
N ILE A 178 24.26 0.32 29.18
CA ILE A 178 23.57 0.98 30.30
C ILE A 178 22.54 0.04 30.93
N LYS A 179 21.68 -0.60 30.12
CA LYS A 179 20.66 -1.55 30.61
C LYS A 179 21.30 -2.70 31.39
N ASP A 180 22.36 -3.29 30.86
CA ASP A 180 23.05 -4.42 31.49
C ASP A 180 23.67 -4.03 32.83
N SER A 181 24.31 -2.87 32.90
CA SER A 181 24.86 -2.35 34.16
C SER A 181 23.74 -2.05 35.17
N MET A 182 22.65 -1.40 34.74
CA MET A 182 21.52 -1.08 35.63
C MET A 182 20.89 -2.34 36.26
N ARG A 183 20.76 -3.44 35.49
CA ARG A 183 20.22 -4.71 35.99
C ARG A 183 20.99 -5.25 37.19
N ILE A 184 22.32 -5.09 37.17
CA ILE A 184 23.22 -5.66 38.16
C ILE A 184 23.36 -4.73 39.35
N THR A 185 23.54 -3.42 39.11
CA THR A 185 23.99 -2.50 40.17
C THR A 185 22.85 -1.81 40.91
N CYS A 186 21.85 -1.27 40.21
CA CYS A 186 20.91 -0.30 40.81
C CYS A 186 19.44 -0.69 40.76
N LEU A 187 19.01 -1.57 39.86
CA LEU A 187 17.58 -1.91 39.75
C LEU A 187 17.00 -2.65 40.97
N PRO A 188 17.68 -3.64 41.59
CA PRO A 188 17.18 -4.26 42.81
C PRO A 188 16.87 -3.27 43.95
N PRO A 189 17.80 -2.37 44.36
CA PRO A 189 17.51 -1.40 45.41
C PRO A 189 16.49 -0.34 44.98
N ILE A 190 16.42 0.02 43.70
CA ILE A 190 15.36 0.91 43.18
C ILE A 190 13.99 0.27 43.38
N VAL A 191 13.80 -0.98 42.97
CA VAL A 191 12.50 -1.68 43.09
C VAL A 191 12.11 -1.85 44.56
N GLU A 192 13.07 -2.15 45.44
CA GLU A 192 12.85 -2.25 46.89
C GLU A 192 12.39 -0.90 47.49
N LEU A 193 13.05 0.19 47.13
CA LEU A 193 12.66 1.56 47.53
C LEU A 193 11.23 1.89 47.06
N LEU A 194 10.93 1.62 45.79
CA LEU A 194 9.60 1.86 45.22
C LEU A 194 8.52 1.03 45.95
N ALA A 195 8.79 -0.25 46.22
CA ALA A 195 7.87 -1.12 46.96
C ALA A 195 7.62 -0.63 48.40
N MET A 196 8.69 -0.18 49.08
CA MET A 196 8.60 0.38 50.42
C MET A 196 7.73 1.64 50.46
N ILE A 197 7.91 2.56 49.51
CA ILE A 197 7.13 3.80 49.47
C ILE A 197 5.68 3.51 49.04
N LEU A 198 5.47 2.69 47.99
CA LEU A 198 4.14 2.31 47.51
C LEU A 198 3.24 1.74 48.62
N LYS A 199 3.80 0.91 49.51
CA LYS A 199 3.05 0.32 50.63
C LYS A 199 2.47 1.36 51.60
N ASN A 200 3.05 2.56 51.65
CA ASN A 200 2.66 3.64 52.57
C ASN A 200 1.84 4.76 51.91
N LEU A 201 1.58 4.69 50.59
CA LEU A 201 0.75 5.65 49.88
C LEU A 201 -0.74 5.30 50.00
N GLN A 202 -1.59 6.33 50.04
CA GLN A 202 -3.05 6.19 50.15
C GLN A 202 -3.77 6.62 48.87
N VAL A 203 -4.61 5.71 48.35
CA VAL A 203 -5.42 5.92 47.14
C VAL A 203 -6.38 7.11 47.28
N GLY A 204 -6.92 7.36 48.49
CA GLY A 204 -7.87 8.45 48.73
C GLY A 204 -7.29 9.87 48.67
N ASN A 205 -5.97 10.03 48.49
CA ASN A 205 -5.31 11.33 48.34
C ASN A 205 -4.88 11.55 46.88
N ALA A 206 -5.35 12.62 46.24
CA ALA A 206 -5.10 12.87 44.81
C ALA A 206 -3.60 12.94 44.42
N ARG A 207 -2.75 13.52 45.27
CA ARG A 207 -1.29 13.61 45.01
C ARG A 207 -0.65 12.24 45.09
N GLU A 208 -1.01 11.44 46.10
CA GLU A 208 -0.49 10.09 46.29
C GLU A 208 -1.02 9.13 45.23
N LEU A 209 -2.29 9.23 44.84
CA LEU A 209 -2.91 8.50 43.73
C LEU A 209 -2.12 8.67 42.43
N LYS A 210 -1.78 9.92 42.08
CA LYS A 210 -0.97 10.21 40.88
C LYS A 210 0.41 9.53 40.94
N LEU A 211 1.05 9.50 42.10
CA LEU A 211 2.35 8.85 42.30
C LEU A 211 2.24 7.32 42.28
N ILE A 212 1.17 6.74 42.83
CA ILE A 212 0.87 5.31 42.69
C ILE A 212 0.75 4.96 41.22
N SER A 213 -0.09 5.67 40.47
CA SER A 213 -0.30 5.42 39.04
C SER A 213 0.99 5.58 38.22
N LEU A 214 1.78 6.61 38.48
CA LEU A 214 3.06 6.85 37.80
C LEU A 214 4.10 5.77 38.13
N CYS A 215 4.22 5.39 39.41
CA CYS A 215 5.16 4.35 39.84
C CYS A 215 4.86 3.01 39.17
N LEU A 216 3.59 2.59 39.16
CA LEU A 216 3.15 1.36 38.49
C LEU A 216 3.41 1.40 36.97
N LYS A 217 3.18 2.55 36.31
CA LYS A 217 3.51 2.74 34.89
C LYS A 217 5.01 2.60 34.62
N VAL A 218 5.86 3.26 35.42
CA VAL A 218 7.33 3.14 35.31
C VAL A 218 7.79 1.69 35.50
N VAL A 219 7.28 0.99 36.51
CA VAL A 219 7.60 -0.43 36.71
C VAL A 219 7.17 -1.22 35.47
N GLY A 220 5.98 -0.98 34.93
CA GLY A 220 5.46 -1.62 33.71
C GLY A 220 6.36 -1.46 32.49
N LEU A 221 6.93 -0.27 32.26
CA LEU A 221 7.90 -0.01 31.20
C LEU A 221 9.18 -0.86 31.36
N TYR A 222 9.65 -1.00 32.60
CA TYR A 222 10.92 -1.65 32.90
C TYR A 222 10.83 -3.19 32.95
N VAL A 223 9.67 -3.76 33.31
CA VAL A 223 9.45 -5.22 33.40
C VAL A 223 9.90 -5.99 32.15
N LEU A 224 9.78 -5.37 30.97
CA LEU A 224 10.14 -5.97 29.68
C LEU A 224 11.61 -6.40 29.58
N TRP A 225 12.50 -5.84 30.40
CA TRP A 225 13.94 -6.10 30.30
C TRP A 225 14.65 -6.31 31.64
N ILE A 226 14.05 -6.06 32.81
CA ILE A 226 14.67 -6.35 34.13
C ILE A 226 14.50 -7.83 34.53
N ASP A 227 15.05 -8.28 35.68
CA ASP A 227 14.73 -9.61 36.22
C ASP A 227 13.27 -9.65 36.70
N ILE A 228 12.49 -10.63 36.24
CA ILE A 228 11.08 -10.78 36.59
C ILE A 228 10.89 -11.01 38.10
N LYS A 229 11.85 -11.64 38.79
CA LYS A 229 11.75 -11.96 40.23
C LYS A 229 11.70 -10.71 41.11
N LEU A 230 12.16 -9.57 40.61
CA LEU A 230 12.08 -8.29 41.34
C LEU A 230 10.64 -7.79 41.50
N VAL A 231 9.75 -8.15 40.57
CA VAL A 231 8.35 -7.68 40.55
C VAL A 231 7.36 -8.82 40.78
N ALA A 232 7.63 -10.02 40.27
CA ALA A 232 6.80 -11.21 40.45
C ALA A 232 7.17 -11.98 41.74
N ASN A 233 7.22 -11.29 42.88
CA ASN A 233 7.42 -11.89 44.20
C ASN A 233 6.25 -11.61 45.15
N ALA A 234 6.12 -12.40 46.21
CA ALA A 234 4.99 -12.34 47.13
C ALA A 234 4.79 -10.95 47.78
N GLN A 235 5.87 -10.22 48.04
CA GLN A 235 5.79 -8.88 48.63
C GLN A 235 5.18 -7.88 47.65
N PHE A 236 5.71 -7.79 46.44
CA PHE A 236 5.25 -6.81 45.45
C PHE A 236 3.84 -7.16 44.94
N ILE A 237 3.55 -8.45 44.68
CA ILE A 237 2.21 -8.90 44.32
C ILE A 237 1.21 -8.64 45.44
N GLY A 238 1.60 -8.78 46.72
CA GLY A 238 0.77 -8.41 47.86
C GLY A 238 0.39 -6.92 47.88
N ILE A 239 1.31 -6.04 47.49
CA ILE A 239 1.03 -4.60 47.32
C ILE A 239 0.01 -4.40 46.19
N LEU A 240 0.24 -5.01 45.02
CA LEU A 240 -0.69 -4.90 43.89
C LEU A 240 -2.08 -5.44 44.22
N HIS A 241 -2.16 -6.57 44.94
CA HIS A 241 -3.42 -7.13 45.42
C HIS A 241 -4.14 -6.14 46.35
N SER A 242 -3.43 -5.42 47.22
CA SER A 242 -4.09 -4.40 48.04
C SER A 242 -4.62 -3.23 47.21
N LEU A 243 -3.89 -2.81 46.16
CA LEU A 243 -4.26 -1.69 45.30
C LEU A 243 -5.41 -2.03 44.35
N VAL A 244 -5.51 -3.27 43.87
CA VAL A 244 -6.57 -3.68 42.93
C VAL A 244 -7.97 -3.71 43.58
N GLN A 245 -8.04 -3.82 44.92
CA GLN A 245 -9.30 -3.85 45.67
C GLN A 245 -10.00 -2.47 45.75
N PHE A 246 -9.28 -1.38 45.42
CA PHE A 246 -9.88 -0.06 45.32
C PHE A 246 -10.69 0.09 44.02
N THR A 247 -11.60 1.06 43.96
CA THR A 247 -12.50 1.28 42.82
C THR A 247 -12.04 2.36 41.84
N GLU A 248 -10.86 2.95 42.07
CA GLU A 248 -10.34 4.07 41.27
C GLU A 248 -9.83 3.60 39.89
N PRO A 249 -10.40 4.09 38.76
CA PRO A 249 -10.00 3.67 37.41
C PRO A 249 -8.52 3.90 37.09
N ALA A 250 -7.95 5.01 37.58
CA ALA A 250 -6.53 5.34 37.37
C ALA A 250 -5.57 4.32 37.99
N VAL A 251 -5.95 3.67 39.09
CA VAL A 251 -5.15 2.59 39.70
C VAL A 251 -5.27 1.32 38.86
N HIS A 252 -6.50 0.95 38.48
CA HIS A 252 -6.74 -0.22 37.64
C HIS A 252 -6.04 -0.11 36.28
N GLN A 253 -6.08 1.07 35.64
CA GLN A 253 -5.37 1.34 34.38
C GLN A 253 -3.87 1.07 34.53
N SER A 254 -3.25 1.62 35.58
CA SER A 254 -1.83 1.42 35.84
C SER A 254 -1.47 -0.04 36.18
N ILE A 255 -2.36 -0.77 36.86
CA ILE A 255 -2.19 -2.22 37.10
C ILE A 255 -2.28 -3.00 35.78
N CYS A 256 -3.25 -2.68 34.90
CA CYS A 256 -3.38 -3.30 33.58
C CYS A 256 -2.11 -3.12 32.74
N PHE A 257 -1.57 -1.90 32.72
CA PHE A 257 -0.33 -1.57 32.02
C PHE A 257 0.86 -2.41 32.52
N LEU A 258 1.01 -2.53 33.85
CA LEU A 258 2.04 -3.36 34.47
C LEU A 258 1.87 -4.86 34.15
N LEU A 259 0.64 -5.37 34.26
CA LEU A 259 0.31 -6.77 33.95
C LEU A 259 0.58 -7.10 32.49
N LYS A 260 0.21 -6.21 31.56
CA LYS A 260 0.55 -6.32 30.15
C LYS A 260 2.07 -6.45 29.96
N GLY A 261 2.87 -5.63 30.63
CA GLY A 261 4.34 -5.72 30.60
C GLY A 261 4.88 -7.06 31.13
N LEU A 262 4.31 -7.60 32.22
CA LEU A 262 4.70 -8.91 32.77
C LEU A 262 4.38 -10.06 31.81
N VAL A 263 3.19 -10.04 31.22
CA VAL A 263 2.71 -11.10 30.33
C VAL A 263 3.42 -11.07 28.98
N THR A 264 3.78 -9.89 28.46
CA THR A 264 4.48 -9.74 27.17
C THR A 264 6.00 -9.92 27.23
N LYS A 265 6.58 -10.06 28.44
CA LYS A 265 8.01 -10.31 28.62
C LYS A 265 8.47 -11.57 27.86
N GLY A 266 9.58 -11.50 27.13
CA GLY A 266 10.11 -12.66 26.41
C GLY A 266 10.57 -13.79 27.34
N MET A 267 9.91 -14.95 27.28
CA MET A 267 10.22 -16.19 28.01
C MET A 267 9.48 -17.38 27.35
N PRO A 268 9.89 -18.64 27.60
CA PRO A 268 9.20 -19.82 27.05
C PRO A 268 7.71 -19.85 27.36
N ALA A 269 6.86 -20.16 26.38
CA ALA A 269 5.41 -20.08 26.58
C ALA A 269 4.88 -21.20 27.49
N PHE A 270 5.53 -22.36 27.49
CA PHE A 270 5.30 -23.43 28.46
C PHE A 270 6.62 -23.99 29.03
N PRO A 271 6.74 -24.24 30.35
CA PRO A 271 5.75 -24.02 31.41
C PRO A 271 5.79 -22.61 32.03
N GLU A 272 6.82 -21.82 31.74
CA GLU A 272 7.12 -20.61 32.52
C GLU A 272 6.06 -19.52 32.34
N LYS A 273 5.73 -19.12 31.10
CA LYS A 273 4.71 -18.09 30.85
C LYS A 273 3.33 -18.49 31.38
N LEU A 274 2.92 -19.74 31.13
CA LEU A 274 1.64 -20.25 31.59
C LEU A 274 1.54 -20.20 33.12
N SER A 275 2.57 -20.68 33.83
CA SER A 275 2.58 -20.64 35.30
C SER A 275 2.56 -19.23 35.87
N LEU A 276 3.21 -18.26 35.20
CA LEU A 276 3.13 -16.85 35.56
C LEU A 276 1.69 -16.32 35.44
N ILE A 277 1.03 -16.55 34.30
CA ILE A 277 -0.36 -16.08 34.07
C ILE A 277 -1.30 -16.71 35.10
N LEU A 278 -1.20 -18.02 35.31
CA LEU A 278 -2.03 -18.75 36.27
C LEU A 278 -1.80 -18.27 37.72
N GLY A 279 -0.55 -17.96 38.09
CA GLY A 279 -0.22 -17.42 39.42
C GLY A 279 -0.74 -15.99 39.64
N LEU A 280 -0.74 -15.15 38.60
CA LEU A 280 -1.29 -13.79 38.66
C LEU A 280 -2.84 -13.77 38.62
N TRP A 281 -3.46 -14.83 38.09
CA TRP A 281 -4.90 -14.89 37.88
C TRP A 281 -5.74 -14.66 39.15
N PRO A 282 -5.62 -15.49 40.21
CA PRO A 282 -6.47 -15.33 41.39
C PRO A 282 -6.16 -14.07 42.20
N GLN A 283 -4.91 -13.58 42.15
CA GLN A 283 -4.48 -12.47 42.99
C GLN A 283 -4.75 -11.10 42.36
N LEU A 284 -4.68 -10.97 41.04
CA LEU A 284 -4.77 -9.67 40.36
C LEU A 284 -5.86 -9.65 39.28
N LEU A 285 -5.89 -10.64 38.37
CA LEU A 285 -6.84 -10.62 37.26
C LEU A 285 -8.28 -10.85 37.73
N GLN A 286 -8.52 -11.81 38.62
CA GLN A 286 -9.87 -12.10 39.09
C GLN A 286 -10.50 -10.92 39.86
N PRO A 287 -9.80 -10.25 40.80
CA PRO A 287 -10.32 -9.02 41.40
C PRO A 287 -10.59 -7.90 40.40
N LEU A 288 -9.70 -7.73 39.41
CA LEU A 288 -9.84 -6.72 38.36
C LEU A 288 -11.05 -6.99 37.45
N ILE A 289 -11.28 -8.25 37.07
CA ILE A 289 -12.45 -8.70 36.30
C ILE A 289 -13.75 -8.52 37.11
N ASN A 290 -13.68 -8.69 38.43
CA ASN A 290 -14.83 -8.55 39.32
C ASN A 290 -15.04 -7.12 39.83
N ALA A 291 -14.18 -6.17 39.45
CA ALA A 291 -14.28 -4.78 39.90
C ALA A 291 -15.61 -4.17 39.46
N PRO A 292 -16.22 -3.24 40.22
CA PRO A 292 -17.50 -2.63 39.83
C PRO A 292 -17.43 -1.92 38.46
N SER A 293 -16.28 -1.33 38.15
CA SER A 293 -15.97 -0.67 36.88
C SER A 293 -16.05 -1.63 35.68
N THR A 294 -15.44 -2.81 35.78
CA THR A 294 -15.50 -3.87 34.75
C THR A 294 -16.83 -4.62 34.77
N GLY A 295 -17.44 -4.78 35.94
CA GLY A 295 -18.75 -5.40 36.12
C GLY A 295 -19.88 -4.66 35.39
N LYS A 296 -19.80 -3.33 35.26
CA LYS A 296 -20.72 -2.53 34.43
C LYS A 296 -20.64 -2.96 32.95
N LEU A 297 -19.44 -3.19 32.42
CA LEU A 297 -19.22 -3.66 31.05
C LEU A 297 -19.72 -5.10 30.86
N LEU A 298 -19.35 -6.02 31.76
CA LEU A 298 -19.67 -7.45 31.65
C LEU A 298 -21.16 -7.78 31.77
N ARG A 299 -21.99 -6.84 32.24
CA ARG A 299 -23.45 -6.98 32.27
C ARG A 299 -24.15 -6.59 30.97
N ARG A 300 -23.50 -5.81 30.08
CA ARG A 300 -24.13 -5.30 28.84
C ARG A 300 -24.57 -6.43 27.89
N THR A 301 -23.91 -7.58 27.92
CA THR A 301 -24.28 -8.74 27.09
C THR A 301 -25.14 -9.78 27.81
N SER A 302 -25.32 -9.66 29.13
CA SER A 302 -26.09 -10.59 29.94
C SER A 302 -27.56 -10.14 30.02
N SER A 303 -28.31 -10.38 28.96
CA SER A 303 -29.78 -10.55 28.96
C SER A 303 -30.67 -9.29 29.09
N ASN A 304 -31.59 -9.17 28.13
CA ASN A 304 -32.79 -8.32 28.01
C ASN A 304 -32.61 -6.86 27.50
N PRO A 305 -32.95 -6.58 26.22
CA PRO A 305 -32.95 -5.22 25.65
C PRO A 305 -34.05 -4.29 26.21
N ASN A 306 -34.94 -4.77 27.08
CA ASN A 306 -36.11 -4.02 27.58
C ASN A 306 -35.90 -3.37 28.97
N LEU A 307 -34.68 -3.38 29.53
CA LEU A 307 -34.40 -2.81 30.87
C LEU A 307 -33.44 -1.61 30.87
N ASP A 308 -32.86 -1.23 29.74
CA ASP A 308 -31.88 -0.13 29.65
C ASP A 308 -32.53 1.23 29.32
N ILE A 309 -33.46 1.68 30.18
CA ILE A 309 -34.07 3.03 30.08
C ILE A 309 -33.15 4.12 30.67
N ASN A 310 -32.05 3.75 31.34
CA ASN A 310 -31.08 4.71 31.90
C ASN A 310 -29.68 4.46 31.32
N ARG A 311 -29.47 4.78 30.04
CA ARG A 311 -28.14 5.06 29.51
C ARG A 311 -27.67 6.38 30.14
N ASP A 312 -26.87 6.33 31.20
CA ASP A 312 -26.12 7.51 31.65
C ASP A 312 -25.04 7.79 30.58
N ASP A 313 -25.41 8.59 29.58
CA ASP A 313 -24.71 8.87 28.31
C ASP A 313 -23.39 9.65 28.44
N ASN A 314 -22.54 9.41 29.44
CA ASN A 314 -21.14 9.87 29.38
C ASN A 314 -20.26 9.08 30.35
N ASP A 315 -19.75 7.94 29.88
CA ASP A 315 -18.62 7.26 30.51
C ASP A 315 -17.43 8.26 30.56
N SER A 316 -16.88 8.53 31.76
CA SER A 316 -15.80 9.51 31.92
C SER A 316 -14.56 9.13 31.09
N GLU A 317 -13.81 10.12 30.60
CA GLU A 317 -12.55 9.89 29.85
C GLU A 317 -11.57 8.97 30.60
N GLU A 318 -11.47 9.10 31.93
CA GLU A 318 -10.64 8.23 32.77
C GLU A 318 -11.09 6.76 32.76
N PHE A 319 -12.40 6.52 32.63
CA PHE A 319 -12.97 5.18 32.53
C PHE A 319 -12.73 4.56 31.16
N VAL A 320 -12.89 5.33 30.07
CA VAL A 320 -12.58 4.85 28.71
C VAL A 320 -11.09 4.52 28.59
N ASN A 321 -10.21 5.39 29.09
CA ASN A 321 -8.76 5.16 29.15
C ASN A 321 -8.39 3.91 29.97
N PHE A 322 -9.12 3.65 31.06
CA PHE A 322 -8.99 2.41 31.82
C PHE A 322 -9.42 1.20 30.98
N LEU A 323 -10.60 1.26 30.34
CA LEU A 323 -11.12 0.15 29.53
C LEU A 323 -10.23 -0.19 28.34
N GLN A 324 -9.66 0.81 27.68
CA GLN A 324 -8.70 0.60 26.58
C GLN A 324 -7.46 -0.15 27.08
N GLU A 325 -6.89 0.25 28.23
CA GLU A 325 -5.72 -0.43 28.79
C GLU A 325 -6.05 -1.82 29.35
N PHE A 326 -7.23 -2.00 29.93
CA PHE A 326 -7.77 -3.30 30.33
C PHE A 326 -7.93 -4.22 29.11
N SER A 327 -8.48 -3.71 28.01
CA SER A 327 -8.63 -4.45 26.76
C SER A 327 -7.28 -4.87 26.18
N ASN A 328 -6.33 -3.94 26.11
CA ASN A 328 -4.94 -4.22 25.71
C ASN A 328 -4.29 -5.32 26.57
N CYS A 329 -4.53 -5.29 27.88
CA CYS A 329 -4.03 -6.29 28.81
C CYS A 329 -4.68 -7.66 28.54
N MET A 330 -6.01 -7.72 28.43
CA MET A 330 -6.75 -8.95 28.16
C MET A 330 -6.42 -9.55 26.80
N GLY A 331 -6.27 -8.73 25.75
CA GLY A 331 -5.80 -9.17 24.43
C GLY A 331 -4.39 -9.78 24.50
N SER A 332 -3.47 -9.15 25.25
CA SER A 332 -2.13 -9.67 25.46
C SER A 332 -2.12 -10.99 26.25
N ILE A 333 -2.99 -11.12 27.26
CA ILE A 333 -3.17 -12.36 28.04
C ILE A 333 -3.71 -13.47 27.14
N GLY A 334 -4.77 -13.20 26.38
CA GLY A 334 -5.35 -14.16 25.46
C GLY A 334 -4.38 -14.65 24.38
N TYR A 335 -3.59 -13.74 23.80
CA TYR A 335 -2.51 -14.08 22.87
C TYR A 335 -1.52 -15.06 23.50
N ASN A 336 -0.98 -14.72 24.69
CA ASN A 336 0.01 -15.56 25.36
C ASN A 336 -0.58 -16.91 25.81
N LEU A 337 -1.84 -16.96 26.25
CA LEU A 337 -2.54 -18.21 26.54
C LEU A 337 -2.67 -19.09 25.29
N THR A 338 -2.95 -18.51 24.12
CA THR A 338 -3.03 -19.23 22.85
C THR A 338 -1.68 -19.83 22.45
N VAL A 339 -0.60 -19.07 22.60
CA VAL A 339 0.77 -19.57 22.35
C VAL A 339 1.14 -20.67 23.35
N SER A 340 0.89 -20.46 24.64
CA SER A 340 1.11 -21.46 25.69
C SER A 340 0.30 -22.73 25.43
N PHE A 341 -0.94 -22.63 24.94
CA PHE A 341 -1.76 -23.78 24.57
C PHE A 341 -1.13 -24.57 23.42
N LYS A 342 -0.68 -23.90 22.35
CA LYS A 342 -0.02 -24.56 21.20
C LYS A 342 1.24 -25.32 21.64
N GLU A 343 2.07 -24.74 22.49
CA GLU A 343 3.27 -25.40 23.05
C GLU A 343 2.91 -26.54 24.02
N LEU A 344 1.94 -26.34 24.90
CA LEU A 344 1.44 -27.37 25.83
C LEU A 344 0.97 -28.61 25.06
N MET A 345 0.20 -28.43 23.99
CA MET A 345 -0.28 -29.54 23.14
C MET A 345 0.85 -30.26 22.41
N ALA A 346 1.91 -29.55 22.01
CA ALA A 346 3.10 -30.17 21.41
C ALA A 346 3.90 -31.01 22.42
N SER A 347 3.85 -30.64 23.71
CA SER A 347 4.54 -31.34 24.80
C SER A 347 3.77 -32.54 25.38
N ASN A 348 2.59 -32.89 24.84
CA ASN A 348 1.71 -33.93 25.39
C ASN A 348 2.46 -35.29 25.52
N PRO A 349 2.67 -35.80 26.75
CA PRO A 349 3.41 -37.03 26.96
C PRO A 349 2.58 -38.22 26.48
N SER A 350 3.01 -38.83 25.36
CA SER A 350 2.41 -40.08 24.89
C SER A 350 2.66 -41.21 25.90
N ALA A 351 1.63 -41.56 26.67
CA ALA A 351 1.40 -42.83 27.39
C ALA A 351 2.47 -43.43 28.34
N ASN A 352 3.66 -42.86 28.51
CA ASN A 352 4.78 -43.55 29.20
C ASN A 352 5.24 -42.99 30.56
N SER A 353 4.52 -42.03 31.17
CA SER A 353 4.71 -41.70 32.60
C SER A 353 3.38 -41.28 33.25
N SER A 354 2.99 -41.96 34.33
CA SER A 354 1.70 -41.72 34.99
C SER A 354 1.67 -40.41 35.79
N HIS A 355 2.82 -39.96 36.30
CA HIS A 355 2.92 -38.72 37.09
C HIS A 355 2.85 -37.46 36.20
N ASP A 356 3.59 -37.43 35.07
CA ASP A 356 3.61 -36.26 34.17
C ASP A 356 2.29 -36.09 33.39
N SER A 357 1.55 -37.18 33.18
CA SER A 357 0.23 -37.12 32.55
C SER A 357 -0.80 -36.37 33.41
N SER A 358 -0.74 -36.49 34.74
CA SER A 358 -1.67 -35.81 35.64
C SER A 358 -1.41 -34.31 35.76
N THR A 359 -0.14 -33.90 35.79
CA THR A 359 0.26 -32.48 35.86
C THR A 359 0.01 -31.78 34.53
N TRP A 360 0.28 -32.45 33.40
CA TRP A 360 -0.07 -31.94 32.07
C TRP A 360 -1.59 -31.75 31.92
N GLN A 361 -2.39 -32.72 32.38
CA GLN A 361 -3.85 -32.65 32.30
C GLN A 361 -4.40 -31.47 33.12
N ALA A 362 -3.90 -31.25 34.33
CA ALA A 362 -4.30 -30.10 35.15
C ALA A 362 -3.92 -28.76 34.49
N ALA A 363 -2.70 -28.66 33.93
CA ALA A 363 -2.27 -27.47 33.20
C ALA A 363 -3.11 -27.23 31.93
N TYR A 364 -3.52 -28.29 31.24
CA TYR A 364 -4.42 -28.22 30.09
C TYR A 364 -5.80 -27.70 30.47
N GLU A 365 -6.40 -28.27 31.51
CA GLU A 365 -7.73 -27.88 31.99
C GLU A 365 -7.75 -26.41 32.44
N GLU A 366 -6.77 -25.98 33.24
CA GLU A 366 -6.65 -24.58 33.67
C GLU A 366 -6.40 -23.62 32.50
N CYS A 367 -5.50 -23.98 31.56
CA CYS A 367 -5.22 -23.16 30.38
C CYS A 367 -6.46 -22.96 29.52
N VAL A 368 -7.20 -24.04 29.23
CA VAL A 368 -8.45 -23.97 28.47
C VAL A 368 -9.49 -23.16 29.22
N GLU A 369 -9.68 -23.37 30.53
CA GLU A 369 -10.62 -22.59 31.33
C GLU A 369 -10.34 -21.08 31.25
N LYS A 370 -9.08 -20.66 31.42
CA LYS A 370 -8.71 -19.23 31.37
C LYS A 370 -8.81 -18.65 29.97
N LEU A 371 -8.52 -19.45 28.96
CA LEU A 371 -8.64 -19.06 27.55
C LEU A 371 -10.13 -18.87 27.18
N GLU A 372 -11.03 -19.74 27.64
CA GLU A 372 -12.49 -19.59 27.47
C GLU A 372 -13.06 -18.38 28.23
N LEU A 373 -12.56 -18.10 29.43
CA LEU A 373 -12.97 -16.92 30.20
C LEU A 373 -12.49 -15.62 29.54
N THR A 374 -11.27 -15.61 29.02
CA THR A 374 -10.70 -14.47 28.28
C THR A 374 -11.49 -14.19 27.01
N LEU A 375 -11.94 -15.23 26.28
CA LEU A 375 -12.82 -15.07 25.12
C LEU A 375 -14.15 -14.40 25.49
N ASN A 376 -14.80 -14.84 26.58
CA ASN A 376 -16.05 -14.21 27.03
C ASN A 376 -15.87 -12.72 27.32
N ILE A 377 -14.74 -12.35 27.94
CA ILE A 377 -14.40 -10.95 28.21
C ILE A 377 -14.15 -10.20 26.89
N ALA A 378 -13.42 -10.79 25.95
CA ALA A 378 -13.14 -10.20 24.65
C ALA A 378 -14.41 -9.94 23.83
N ILE A 379 -15.41 -10.83 23.86
CA ILE A 379 -16.71 -10.61 23.20
C ILE A 379 -17.42 -9.39 23.79
N ASN A 380 -17.36 -9.20 25.11
CA ASN A 380 -17.96 -8.04 25.78
C ASN A 380 -17.21 -6.73 25.48
N LEU A 381 -15.88 -6.79 25.37
CA LEU A 381 -15.04 -5.65 24.98
C LEU A 381 -15.29 -5.24 23.53
N LEU A 382 -15.46 -6.21 22.61
CA LEU A 382 -15.85 -5.96 21.22
C LEU A 382 -17.24 -5.30 21.10
N ALA A 383 -18.15 -5.60 22.03
CA ALA A 383 -19.49 -5.01 22.06
C ALA A 383 -19.53 -3.59 22.64
N TYR A 384 -18.42 -3.08 23.19
CA TYR A 384 -18.36 -1.73 23.72
C TYR A 384 -18.43 -0.68 22.61
N GLU A 385 -19.06 0.48 22.87
CA GLU A 385 -19.34 1.49 21.83
C GLU A 385 -18.07 2.05 21.18
N ASP A 386 -17.03 2.35 21.98
CA ASP A 386 -15.73 2.81 21.51
C ASP A 386 -14.98 1.67 20.79
N ASN A 387 -14.62 1.91 19.52
CA ASN A 387 -13.95 0.92 18.68
C ASN A 387 -12.53 0.60 19.15
N ASP A 388 -11.79 1.54 19.74
CA ASP A 388 -10.42 1.29 20.22
C ASP A 388 -10.38 0.20 21.30
N VAL A 389 -11.43 0.15 22.12
CA VAL A 389 -11.61 -0.91 23.14
C VAL A 389 -11.79 -2.27 22.47
N GLY A 390 -12.58 -2.35 21.40
CA GLY A 390 -12.80 -3.60 20.65
C GLY A 390 -11.56 -4.06 19.86
N LEU A 391 -10.88 -3.12 19.18
CA LEU A 391 -9.71 -3.40 18.35
C LEU A 391 -8.56 -4.03 19.15
N ALA A 392 -8.39 -3.63 20.41
CA ALA A 392 -7.34 -4.14 21.30
C ALA A 392 -7.40 -5.67 21.57
N VAL A 393 -8.53 -6.34 21.32
CA VAL A 393 -8.68 -7.80 21.47
C VAL A 393 -8.80 -8.57 20.15
N VAL A 394 -8.87 -7.90 19.00
CA VAL A 394 -9.08 -8.53 17.68
C VAL A 394 -8.02 -9.60 17.39
N MET A 395 -6.74 -9.29 17.60
CA MET A 395 -5.65 -10.25 17.36
C MET A 395 -5.81 -11.54 18.18
N PHE A 396 -6.18 -11.42 19.47
CA PHE A 396 -6.44 -12.60 20.29
C PHE A 396 -7.63 -13.40 19.78
N VAL A 397 -8.72 -12.74 19.39
CA VAL A 397 -9.91 -13.45 18.87
C VAL A 397 -9.58 -14.16 17.55
N GLN A 398 -8.79 -13.55 16.67
CA GLN A 398 -8.27 -14.20 15.46
C GLN A 398 -7.49 -15.48 15.81
N ASP A 399 -6.53 -15.39 16.74
CA ASP A 399 -5.73 -16.52 17.20
C ASP A 399 -6.57 -17.61 17.86
N TYR A 400 -7.59 -17.25 18.65
CA TYR A 400 -8.54 -18.20 19.23
C TYR A 400 -9.31 -18.94 18.13
N LEU A 401 -9.81 -18.24 17.12
CA LEU A 401 -10.53 -18.83 15.99
C LEU A 401 -9.64 -19.78 15.17
N GLU A 402 -8.31 -19.63 15.21
CA GLU A 402 -7.35 -20.59 14.63
C GLU A 402 -7.16 -21.85 15.46
N LEU A 403 -7.39 -21.80 16.77
CA LEU A 403 -7.35 -22.98 17.63
C LEU A 403 -8.55 -23.90 17.45
N LEU A 404 -9.69 -23.38 16.98
CA LEU A 404 -10.91 -24.15 16.81
C LEU A 404 -10.80 -25.12 15.63
N LYS A 405 -11.20 -26.37 15.86
CA LYS A 405 -11.33 -27.37 14.80
C LYS A 405 -12.47 -26.99 13.84
N GLU A 406 -12.23 -27.07 12.54
CA GLU A 406 -13.28 -26.84 11.53
C GLU A 406 -14.42 -27.86 11.63
N LYS A 407 -15.66 -27.40 11.45
CA LYS A 407 -16.85 -28.24 11.38
C LYS A 407 -16.86 -28.99 10.05
N THR A 408 -16.56 -30.29 10.09
CA THR A 408 -16.52 -31.12 8.89
C THR A 408 -17.93 -31.42 8.38
N HIS A 409 -18.27 -30.92 7.18
CA HIS A 409 -19.46 -31.32 6.44
C HIS A 409 -19.15 -32.53 5.53
N GLY A 410 -19.36 -33.75 6.02
CA GLY A 410 -19.60 -34.94 5.16
C GLY A 410 -18.43 -35.53 4.34
N LYS A 411 -17.49 -36.21 5.02
CA LYS A 411 -16.94 -37.56 4.70
C LYS A 411 -15.95 -37.91 5.82
N PRO A 412 -16.02 -39.09 6.45
CA PRO A 412 -15.02 -39.48 7.44
C PRO A 412 -13.69 -39.67 6.71
N SER A 413 -12.68 -38.87 7.05
CA SER A 413 -11.33 -39.09 6.57
C SER A 413 -10.85 -40.43 7.15
N LEU A 414 -10.85 -41.47 6.31
CA LEU A 414 -10.05 -42.67 6.49
C LEU A 414 -8.57 -42.29 6.23
N SER A 415 -7.96 -41.60 7.18
CA SER A 415 -6.51 -41.43 7.20
C SER A 415 -5.91 -42.39 8.21
N ASN A 416 -5.57 -43.59 7.73
CA ASN A 416 -4.51 -44.40 8.32
C ASN A 416 -3.18 -43.67 8.06
N GLY A 417 -2.72 -42.92 9.05
CA GLY A 417 -1.44 -42.21 9.03
C GLY A 417 -1.14 -41.70 10.44
N SER A 418 0.07 -41.95 10.92
CA SER A 418 0.57 -41.67 12.27
C SER A 418 -0.02 -40.41 12.91
N ALA A 419 -0.70 -40.60 14.04
CA ALA A 419 -1.38 -39.55 14.80
C ALA A 419 -0.37 -38.48 15.25
N LYS A 420 -0.30 -37.36 14.51
CA LYS A 420 0.23 -36.11 15.07
C LYS A 420 -0.69 -35.69 16.22
N PRO A 421 -0.15 -35.15 17.33
CA PRO A 421 -0.96 -34.68 18.46
C PRO A 421 -1.98 -33.64 17.96
N LYS A 422 -3.26 -33.81 18.33
CA LYS A 422 -4.34 -32.89 17.95
C LYS A 422 -4.07 -31.53 18.59
N MET A 423 -3.62 -30.54 17.83
CA MET A 423 -3.36 -29.17 18.34
C MET A 423 -4.62 -28.28 18.42
N PHE A 424 -5.83 -28.84 18.24
CA PHE A 424 -7.07 -28.08 18.09
C PHE A 424 -8.03 -28.26 19.26
N LEU A 425 -8.80 -27.22 19.57
CA LEU A 425 -9.95 -27.26 20.46
C LEU A 425 -11.16 -27.85 19.74
N GLU A 426 -11.87 -28.78 20.39
CA GLU A 426 -13.09 -29.38 19.85
C GLU A 426 -14.25 -28.38 19.88
N LEU A 427 -15.09 -28.40 18.84
CA LEU A 427 -16.31 -27.58 18.76
C LEU A 427 -17.41 -28.13 19.67
N THR A 428 -17.44 -27.66 20.90
CA THR A 428 -18.51 -27.94 21.87
C THR A 428 -19.72 -27.03 21.64
N ALA A 429 -20.89 -27.41 22.19
CA ALA A 429 -22.11 -26.58 22.11
C ALA A 429 -21.90 -25.18 22.73
N ASP A 430 -21.12 -25.10 23.82
CA ASP A 430 -20.76 -23.84 24.47
C ASP A 430 -19.93 -22.92 23.56
N ARG A 431 -18.90 -23.45 22.90
CA ARG A 431 -18.09 -22.68 21.93
C ARG A 431 -18.91 -22.22 20.74
N LEU A 432 -19.80 -23.07 20.22
CA LEU A 432 -20.72 -22.68 19.15
C LEU A 432 -21.64 -21.54 19.60
N PHE A 433 -22.15 -21.57 20.84
CA PHE A 433 -22.95 -20.47 21.40
C PHE A 433 -22.15 -19.17 21.47
N LYS A 434 -20.90 -19.21 21.94
CA LYS A 434 -20.00 -18.04 21.94
C LYS A 434 -19.71 -17.50 20.54
N LEU A 435 -19.53 -18.36 19.54
CA LEU A 435 -19.39 -17.93 18.15
C LEU A 435 -20.64 -17.23 17.61
N ARG A 436 -21.85 -17.67 18.01
CA ARG A 436 -23.10 -16.96 17.65
C ARG A 436 -23.16 -15.58 18.30
N GLN A 437 -22.77 -15.48 19.57
CA GLN A 437 -22.72 -14.20 20.29
C GLN A 437 -21.70 -13.25 19.65
N LEU A 438 -20.50 -13.74 19.36
CA LEU A 438 -19.45 -12.99 18.66
C LEU A 438 -19.95 -12.52 17.28
N LEU A 439 -20.58 -13.39 16.49
CA LEU A 439 -21.12 -13.00 15.19
C LEU A 439 -22.18 -11.90 15.31
N SER A 440 -23.06 -11.97 16.32
CA SER A 440 -24.07 -10.93 16.56
C SER A 440 -23.43 -9.56 16.86
N VAL A 441 -22.41 -9.54 17.71
CA VAL A 441 -21.66 -8.30 18.04
C VAL A 441 -20.96 -7.76 16.79
N LEU A 442 -20.32 -8.63 16.01
CA LEU A 442 -19.62 -8.22 14.80
C LEU A 442 -20.60 -7.67 13.74
N MET A 443 -21.80 -8.23 13.62
CA MET A 443 -22.84 -7.77 12.69
C MET A 443 -23.33 -6.35 13.01
N GLU A 444 -23.36 -5.98 14.29
CA GLU A 444 -23.68 -4.62 14.76
C GLU A 444 -22.51 -3.66 14.49
N LYS A 445 -21.27 -4.09 14.77
CA LYS A 445 -20.07 -3.25 14.60
C LYS A 445 -19.71 -2.86 13.17
N ILE A 446 -20.22 -3.59 12.19
CA ILE A 446 -20.00 -3.32 10.75
C ILE A 446 -21.13 -2.51 10.11
N GLU A 447 -22.13 -2.07 10.89
CA GLU A 447 -23.24 -1.23 10.41
C GLU A 447 -22.73 0.13 9.94
N TYR A 448 -23.14 0.54 8.74
CA TYR A 448 -22.68 1.79 8.15
C TYR A 448 -23.20 3.01 8.94
N PRO A 449 -22.32 3.93 9.33
CA PRO A 449 -22.73 5.13 10.05
C PRO A 449 -23.44 6.13 9.11
N THR A 450 -24.57 6.69 9.56
CA THR A 450 -25.43 7.59 8.76
C THR A 450 -24.95 9.05 8.76
N GLU A 451 -24.37 9.54 9.86
CA GLU A 451 -23.90 10.92 10.01
C GLU A 451 -22.47 10.97 10.57
N ARG A 452 -21.46 10.91 9.69
CA ARG A 452 -20.03 11.03 10.07
C ARG A 452 -19.25 11.89 9.10
N THR A 453 -18.17 12.49 9.58
CA THR A 453 -17.24 13.24 8.74
C THR A 453 -16.48 12.30 7.78
N SER A 454 -15.83 12.84 6.74
CA SER A 454 -15.07 11.99 5.81
C SER A 454 -13.94 11.23 6.50
N GLU A 455 -13.29 11.83 7.50
CA GLU A 455 -12.20 11.21 8.27
C GLU A 455 -12.74 10.06 9.12
N GLU A 456 -13.87 10.27 9.80
CA GLU A 456 -14.53 9.24 10.60
C GLU A 456 -15.06 8.05 9.77
N ILE A 457 -15.41 8.28 8.50
CA ILE A 457 -15.79 7.20 7.57
C ILE A 457 -14.56 6.39 7.16
N ASP A 458 -13.41 7.05 6.92
CA ASP A 458 -12.17 6.36 6.58
C ASP A 458 -11.68 5.49 7.75
N ASP A 459 -11.75 6.01 8.98
CA ASP A 459 -11.45 5.26 10.21
C ASP A 459 -12.41 4.07 10.38
N PHE A 460 -13.71 4.29 10.17
CA PHE A 460 -14.71 3.21 10.20
C PHE A 460 -14.41 2.11 9.17
N GLU A 461 -14.08 2.46 7.93
CA GLU A 461 -13.76 1.46 6.89
C GLU A 461 -12.52 0.64 7.25
N SER A 462 -11.51 1.26 7.90
CA SER A 462 -10.35 0.55 8.44
C SER A 462 -10.77 -0.46 9.52
N ASP A 463 -11.54 -0.02 10.53
CA ASP A 463 -12.05 -0.88 11.60
C ASP A 463 -12.92 -2.02 11.06
N ARG A 464 -13.76 -1.71 10.06
CA ARG A 464 -14.65 -2.66 9.40
C ARG A 464 -13.88 -3.83 8.80
N GLN A 465 -12.69 -3.59 8.23
CA GLN A 465 -11.84 -4.67 7.70
C GLN A 465 -11.33 -5.60 8.81
N GLU A 466 -10.97 -5.05 9.97
CA GLU A 466 -10.55 -5.85 11.12
C GLU A 466 -11.70 -6.73 11.64
N TYR A 467 -12.92 -6.20 11.75
CA TYR A 467 -14.09 -7.00 12.13
C TYR A 467 -14.48 -8.05 11.08
N LEU A 468 -14.39 -7.73 9.78
CA LEU A 468 -14.60 -8.72 8.70
C LEU A 468 -13.60 -9.87 8.75
N SER A 469 -12.37 -9.62 9.21
CA SER A 469 -11.37 -10.68 9.39
C SER A 469 -11.84 -11.73 10.43
N LEU A 470 -12.52 -11.28 11.50
CA LEU A 470 -13.11 -12.15 12.51
C LEU A 470 -14.30 -12.93 11.95
N VAL A 471 -15.18 -12.26 11.20
CA VAL A 471 -16.30 -12.93 10.50
C VAL A 471 -15.79 -14.01 9.54
N ARG A 472 -14.71 -13.74 8.80
CA ARG A 472 -14.02 -14.71 7.94
C ARG A 472 -13.49 -15.90 8.75
N GLY A 473 -12.92 -15.64 9.93
CA GLY A 473 -12.48 -16.67 10.87
C GLY A 473 -13.64 -17.56 11.33
N ILE A 474 -14.80 -16.98 11.65
CA ILE A 474 -16.02 -17.73 12.00
C ILE A 474 -16.51 -18.57 10.81
N ALA A 475 -16.55 -18.00 9.60
CA ALA A 475 -16.95 -18.72 8.39
C ALA A 475 -16.04 -19.92 8.06
N ARG A 476 -14.75 -19.84 8.39
CA ARG A 476 -13.82 -20.99 8.30
C ARG A 476 -14.19 -22.10 9.28
N VAL A 477 -14.54 -21.74 10.51
CA VAL A 477 -14.85 -22.68 11.59
C VAL A 477 -16.22 -23.35 11.39
N ASP A 478 -17.27 -22.57 11.15
CA ASP A 478 -18.63 -23.04 10.83
C ASP A 478 -19.19 -22.21 9.66
N GLY A 479 -18.99 -22.72 8.44
CA GLY A 479 -19.42 -22.01 7.24
C GLY A 479 -20.92 -21.84 7.10
N GLY A 480 -21.75 -22.63 7.78
CA GLY A 480 -23.20 -22.42 7.78
C GLY A 480 -23.62 -21.22 8.63
N LEU A 481 -22.90 -20.96 9.73
CA LEU A 481 -23.32 -20.00 10.76
C LEU A 481 -23.43 -18.56 10.24
N VAL A 482 -22.45 -18.11 9.45
CA VAL A 482 -22.46 -16.74 8.91
C VAL A 482 -23.59 -16.55 7.89
N LEU A 483 -23.84 -17.52 7.01
CA LEU A 483 -24.94 -17.46 6.04
C LEU A 483 -26.32 -17.50 6.71
N GLU A 484 -26.47 -18.29 7.78
CA GLU A 484 -27.68 -18.30 8.61
C GLU A 484 -27.90 -16.94 9.29
N GLY A 485 -26.83 -16.35 9.85
CA GLY A 485 -26.89 -15.03 10.46
C GLY A 485 -27.29 -13.92 9.47
N ILE A 486 -26.66 -13.90 8.29
CA ILE A 486 -27.00 -12.95 7.21
C ILE A 486 -28.48 -13.12 6.81
N GLN A 487 -28.95 -14.36 6.64
CA GLN A 487 -30.35 -14.58 6.29
C GLN A 487 -31.31 -14.09 7.37
N SER A 488 -31.04 -14.40 8.63
CA SER A 488 -31.89 -13.99 9.75
C SER A 488 -31.95 -12.46 9.85
N LEU A 489 -30.80 -11.79 9.70
CA LEU A 489 -30.73 -10.33 9.69
C LEU A 489 -31.51 -9.75 8.50
N LEU A 490 -31.31 -10.28 7.29
CA LEU A 490 -32.03 -9.84 6.09
C LEU A 490 -33.55 -9.97 6.26
N GLN A 491 -34.04 -11.13 6.71
CA GLN A 491 -35.46 -11.38 6.89
C GLN A 491 -36.06 -10.42 7.92
N HIS A 492 -35.39 -10.23 9.05
CA HIS A 492 -35.84 -9.31 10.09
C HIS A 492 -35.88 -7.87 9.62
N THR A 493 -34.84 -7.40 8.92
CA THR A 493 -34.75 -6.05 8.37
C THR A 493 -35.80 -5.80 7.30
N LEU A 494 -36.04 -6.76 6.39
CA LEU A 494 -37.07 -6.64 5.36
C LEU A 494 -38.50 -6.52 5.93
N LEU A 495 -38.78 -7.15 7.08
CA LEU A 495 -40.07 -7.01 7.76
C LEU A 495 -40.31 -5.61 8.36
N GLN A 496 -39.23 -4.84 8.59
CA GLN A 496 -39.30 -3.49 9.13
C GLN A 496 -39.39 -2.41 8.04
N LEU A 497 -39.21 -2.77 6.75
CA LEU A 497 -39.27 -1.83 5.65
C LEU A 497 -40.72 -1.47 5.27
N PRO A 498 -41.03 -0.19 5.01
CA PRO A 498 -42.33 0.22 4.52
C PRO A 498 -42.52 -0.23 3.06
N PRO A 499 -43.77 -0.50 2.62
CA PRO A 499 -44.03 -0.91 1.24
C PRO A 499 -43.70 0.18 0.20
N SER A 500 -43.63 1.44 0.63
CA SER A 500 -43.27 2.60 -0.19
C SER A 500 -41.78 2.64 -0.55
N MET A 501 -40.90 1.97 0.24
CA MET A 501 -39.44 2.01 0.15
C MET A 501 -38.84 3.43 0.18
N ARG A 502 -39.55 4.41 0.75
CA ARG A 502 -39.08 5.79 0.89
C ARG A 502 -38.10 5.89 2.05
N VAL A 503 -36.94 6.52 1.81
CA VAL A 503 -35.86 6.63 2.79
C VAL A 503 -36.32 7.41 4.03
N GLU A 504 -37.15 8.43 3.84
CA GLU A 504 -37.65 9.30 4.90
C GLU A 504 -38.59 8.56 5.89
N GLU A 505 -39.09 7.39 5.52
CA GLU A 505 -39.97 6.55 6.34
C GLU A 505 -39.21 5.41 7.05
N ILE A 506 -37.89 5.30 6.86
CA ILE A 506 -37.05 4.22 7.39
C ILE A 506 -36.14 4.76 8.50
N GLU A 507 -36.13 4.09 9.66
CA GLU A 507 -35.22 4.41 10.75
C GLU A 507 -33.75 4.18 10.36
N GLU A 508 -32.84 5.05 10.80
CA GLU A 508 -31.41 4.98 10.47
C GLU A 508 -30.77 3.63 10.84
N MET A 509 -31.11 3.06 12.01
CA MET A 509 -30.62 1.73 12.40
C MET A 509 -31.10 0.61 11.48
N VAL A 510 -32.24 0.78 10.79
CA VAL A 510 -32.72 -0.21 9.80
C VAL A 510 -31.91 -0.07 8.51
N LEU A 511 -31.56 1.15 8.10
CA LEU A 511 -30.69 1.41 6.96
C LEU A 511 -29.28 0.85 7.18
N GLY A 512 -28.68 1.08 8.36
CA GLY A 512 -27.38 0.55 8.75
C GLY A 512 -27.34 -0.98 8.74
N ARG A 513 -28.35 -1.63 9.32
CA ARG A 513 -28.51 -3.11 9.29
C ARG A 513 -28.74 -3.68 7.90
N LEU A 514 -29.45 -2.96 7.04
CA LEU A 514 -29.67 -3.40 5.66
C LEU A 514 -28.39 -3.33 4.86
N GLU A 515 -27.67 -2.20 4.92
CA GLU A 515 -26.35 -2.04 4.29
C GLU A 515 -25.40 -3.13 4.78
N SER A 516 -25.29 -3.35 6.10
CA SER A 516 -24.32 -4.31 6.63
C SER A 516 -24.60 -5.74 6.19
N CYS A 517 -25.88 -6.08 6.05
CA CYS A 517 -26.31 -7.35 5.51
C CYS A 517 -25.90 -7.52 4.04
N LEU A 518 -26.08 -6.50 3.21
CA LEU A 518 -25.69 -6.53 1.80
C LEU A 518 -24.17 -6.61 1.66
N TYR A 519 -23.46 -5.80 2.42
CA TYR A 519 -22.01 -5.77 2.46
C TYR A 519 -21.41 -7.10 2.95
N LEU A 520 -21.95 -7.71 4.01
CA LEU A 520 -21.54 -9.05 4.47
C LEU A 520 -21.79 -10.11 3.40
N PHE A 521 -22.94 -10.06 2.72
CA PHE A 521 -23.23 -11.00 1.65
C PHE A 521 -22.30 -10.78 0.46
N PHE A 522 -21.88 -9.55 0.18
CA PHE A 522 -20.85 -9.26 -0.82
C PHE A 522 -19.51 -9.87 -0.40
N ALA A 523 -19.07 -9.62 0.83
CA ALA A 523 -17.83 -10.16 1.40
C ALA A 523 -17.82 -11.70 1.49
N ALA A 524 -18.99 -12.34 1.62
CA ALA A 524 -19.13 -13.80 1.60
C ALA A 524 -18.46 -14.44 0.36
N GLY A 525 -18.43 -13.75 -0.78
CA GLY A 525 -17.79 -14.23 -2.00
C GLY A 525 -16.29 -14.47 -1.85
N GLU A 526 -15.64 -13.78 -0.90
CA GLU A 526 -14.23 -13.98 -0.54
C GLU A 526 -14.03 -15.02 0.56
N PHE A 527 -14.99 -15.11 1.49
CA PHE A 527 -14.94 -16.08 2.59
C PHE A 527 -15.12 -17.51 2.09
N TYR A 528 -16.07 -17.68 1.16
CA TYR A 528 -16.49 -18.97 0.64
C TYR A 528 -15.85 -19.21 -0.74
N LYS A 529 -14.77 -19.97 -0.79
CA LYS A 529 -14.11 -20.30 -2.06
C LYS A 529 -14.96 -21.28 -2.87
N ALA A 530 -15.43 -20.84 -4.03
CA ALA A 530 -16.22 -21.63 -4.97
C ALA A 530 -15.40 -22.02 -6.21
N PRO A 531 -15.68 -23.18 -6.85
CA PRO A 531 -14.97 -23.59 -8.06
C PRO A 531 -15.14 -22.56 -9.16
N ARG A 532 -14.03 -22.09 -9.75
CA ARG A 532 -14.02 -21.02 -10.77
C ARG A 532 -14.73 -19.73 -10.33
N ASN A 533 -14.85 -19.45 -9.03
CA ASN A 533 -15.66 -18.36 -8.46
C ASN A 533 -17.13 -18.42 -8.89
N ASP A 534 -17.72 -19.62 -8.94
CA ASP A 534 -19.15 -19.81 -9.20
C ASP A 534 -19.84 -20.42 -7.97
N HIS A 535 -20.36 -19.54 -7.11
CA HIS A 535 -21.05 -19.89 -5.87
C HIS A 535 -22.44 -20.52 -6.08
N PHE A 536 -22.91 -20.57 -7.33
CA PHE A 536 -24.20 -21.14 -7.73
C PHE A 536 -24.05 -22.39 -8.60
N ALA A 537 -22.81 -22.88 -8.77
CA ALA A 537 -22.53 -24.11 -9.49
C ALA A 537 -23.18 -25.32 -8.81
N GLU A 538 -23.75 -26.23 -9.60
CA GLU A 538 -24.32 -27.48 -9.10
C GLU A 538 -23.27 -28.30 -8.33
N GLY A 539 -23.64 -28.80 -7.15
CA GLY A 539 -22.75 -29.57 -6.28
C GLY A 539 -21.88 -28.75 -5.34
N TYR A 540 -21.90 -27.41 -5.40
CA TYR A 540 -21.28 -26.57 -4.38
C TYR A 540 -22.06 -26.61 -3.06
N LEU A 541 -21.36 -26.80 -1.93
CA LEU A 541 -21.96 -27.04 -0.61
C LEU A 541 -22.98 -25.97 -0.20
N TYR A 542 -22.66 -24.71 -0.43
CA TYR A 542 -23.50 -23.58 -0.02
C TYR A 542 -24.40 -23.02 -1.14
N ASN A 543 -24.47 -23.70 -2.29
CA ASN A 543 -25.25 -23.24 -3.46
C ASN A 543 -26.68 -22.86 -3.07
N ALA A 544 -27.42 -23.78 -2.43
CA ALA A 544 -28.82 -23.55 -2.09
C ALA A 544 -29.01 -22.30 -1.22
N LYS A 545 -28.10 -22.08 -0.25
CA LYS A 545 -28.20 -20.94 0.67
C LYS A 545 -27.83 -19.61 0.00
N MET A 546 -26.76 -19.60 -0.79
CA MET A 546 -26.36 -18.46 -1.60
C MET A 546 -27.48 -18.08 -2.58
N GLY A 547 -28.09 -19.08 -3.23
CA GLY A 547 -29.21 -18.88 -4.15
C GLY A 547 -30.46 -18.32 -3.49
N GLU A 548 -30.81 -18.80 -2.29
CA GLU A 548 -31.93 -18.29 -1.49
C GLU A 548 -31.73 -16.81 -1.10
N LEU A 549 -30.54 -16.45 -0.60
CA LEU A 549 -30.18 -15.07 -0.26
C LEU A 549 -30.23 -14.15 -1.49
N MET A 550 -29.58 -14.56 -2.58
CA MET A 550 -29.55 -13.78 -3.82
C MET A 550 -30.96 -13.56 -4.40
N THR A 551 -31.81 -14.60 -4.35
CA THR A 551 -33.20 -14.51 -4.78
C THR A 551 -33.98 -13.52 -3.90
N THR A 552 -33.81 -13.59 -2.58
CA THR A 552 -34.47 -12.68 -1.63
C THR A 552 -34.08 -11.23 -1.89
N ILE A 553 -32.80 -10.96 -2.14
CA ILE A 553 -32.26 -9.62 -2.45
C ILE A 553 -32.80 -9.09 -3.78
N CYS A 554 -32.85 -9.93 -4.83
CA CYS A 554 -33.36 -9.49 -6.14
C CYS A 554 -34.87 -9.19 -6.11
N CYS A 555 -35.64 -9.90 -5.28
CA CYS A 555 -37.10 -9.75 -5.19
C CYS A 555 -37.57 -8.66 -4.22
N SER A 556 -36.71 -8.14 -3.34
CA SER A 556 -37.11 -7.24 -2.24
C SER A 556 -37.24 -5.76 -2.64
N ASN A 557 -36.95 -5.40 -3.89
CA ASN A 557 -36.98 -4.01 -4.41
C ASN A 557 -36.16 -2.99 -3.58
N ILE A 558 -35.14 -3.46 -2.84
CA ILE A 558 -34.29 -2.61 -2.00
C ILE A 558 -33.50 -1.55 -2.79
N SER A 559 -33.31 -1.75 -4.09
CA SER A 559 -32.67 -0.77 -4.98
C SER A 559 -33.47 0.53 -5.17
N ALA A 560 -34.77 0.51 -4.85
CA ALA A 560 -35.62 1.70 -4.87
C ALA A 560 -35.39 2.64 -3.68
N ILE A 561 -34.76 2.16 -2.59
CA ILE A 561 -34.40 2.97 -1.43
C ILE A 561 -33.30 3.95 -1.88
N ALA A 562 -33.60 5.24 -1.92
CA ALA A 562 -32.71 6.31 -2.38
C ALA A 562 -31.58 6.65 -1.37
N TYR A 563 -30.92 5.63 -0.82
CA TYR A 563 -29.79 5.72 0.10
C TYR A 563 -28.55 5.14 -0.57
N TYR A 564 -27.52 5.98 -0.77
CA TYR A 564 -26.41 5.63 -1.68
C TYR A 564 -25.65 4.35 -1.32
N PRO A 565 -25.37 4.01 -0.03
CA PRO A 565 -24.67 2.77 0.31
C PRO A 565 -25.47 1.54 -0.09
N ILE A 566 -26.78 1.50 0.21
CA ILE A 566 -27.67 0.39 -0.16
C ILE A 566 -27.73 0.21 -1.68
N GLN A 567 -27.89 1.30 -2.43
CA GLN A 567 -27.95 1.23 -3.90
C GLN A 567 -26.63 0.72 -4.48
N LEU A 568 -25.50 1.22 -3.98
CA LEU A 568 -24.18 0.81 -4.42
C LEU A 568 -23.93 -0.67 -4.13
N ASP A 569 -24.20 -1.12 -2.91
CA ASP A 569 -24.03 -2.52 -2.49
C ASP A 569 -24.92 -3.47 -3.28
N PHE A 570 -26.17 -3.07 -3.57
CA PHE A 570 -27.07 -3.85 -4.41
C PHE A 570 -26.47 -4.10 -5.80
N PHE A 571 -25.99 -3.06 -6.48
CA PHE A 571 -25.39 -3.22 -7.81
C PHE A 571 -24.05 -3.96 -7.76
N GLU A 572 -23.23 -3.76 -6.72
CA GLU A 572 -21.99 -4.51 -6.50
C GLU A 572 -22.24 -6.01 -6.32
N LEU A 573 -23.28 -6.37 -5.56
CA LEU A 573 -23.73 -7.75 -5.38
C LEU A 573 -24.10 -8.38 -6.73
N ILE A 574 -24.89 -7.68 -7.53
CA ILE A 574 -25.25 -8.15 -8.88
C ILE A 574 -24.02 -8.36 -9.75
N GLY A 575 -23.08 -7.42 -9.74
CA GLY A 575 -21.85 -7.52 -10.52
C GLY A 575 -20.90 -8.62 -10.06
N ARG A 576 -20.81 -8.86 -8.74
CA ARG A 576 -19.98 -9.92 -8.14
C ARG A 576 -20.56 -11.31 -8.38
N TYR A 577 -21.87 -11.46 -8.20
CA TYR A 577 -22.61 -12.72 -8.31
C TYR A 577 -23.35 -12.89 -9.63
N ASP A 578 -22.82 -12.31 -10.72
CA ASP A 578 -23.43 -12.31 -12.04
C ASP A 578 -23.75 -13.73 -12.57
N LYS A 579 -22.98 -14.74 -12.17
CA LYS A 579 -23.22 -16.14 -12.56
C LYS A 579 -24.54 -16.72 -12.04
N PHE A 580 -25.12 -16.16 -10.98
CA PHE A 580 -26.45 -16.54 -10.49
C PHE A 580 -27.51 -16.51 -11.61
N PHE A 581 -27.42 -15.51 -12.49
CA PHE A 581 -28.40 -15.31 -13.56
C PHE A 581 -28.32 -16.38 -14.67
N ASN A 582 -27.27 -17.20 -14.71
CA ASN A 582 -27.24 -18.38 -15.59
C ASN A 582 -28.29 -19.41 -15.17
N SER A 583 -28.51 -19.57 -13.86
CA SER A 583 -29.52 -20.47 -13.28
C SER A 583 -30.89 -19.82 -13.18
N SER A 584 -30.94 -18.49 -13.05
CA SER A 584 -32.17 -17.70 -12.85
C SER A 584 -32.32 -16.54 -13.86
N PRO A 585 -32.47 -16.81 -15.17
CA PRO A 585 -32.45 -15.77 -16.21
C PRO A 585 -33.65 -14.81 -16.17
N LYS A 586 -34.75 -15.16 -15.49
CA LYS A 586 -35.92 -14.27 -15.36
C LYS A 586 -35.60 -13.01 -14.55
N LEU A 587 -34.90 -13.18 -13.42
CA LEU A 587 -34.52 -12.09 -12.51
C LEU A 587 -33.50 -11.14 -13.15
N LEU A 588 -32.80 -11.58 -14.20
CA LEU A 588 -31.83 -10.74 -14.92
C LEU A 588 -32.50 -9.52 -15.56
N PHE A 589 -33.72 -9.66 -16.09
CA PHE A 589 -34.44 -8.56 -16.72
C PHE A 589 -35.01 -7.57 -15.69
N ASP A 590 -35.43 -8.05 -14.52
CA ASP A 590 -35.90 -7.18 -13.43
C ASP A 590 -34.76 -6.29 -12.92
N VAL A 591 -33.58 -6.88 -12.77
CA VAL A 591 -32.36 -6.16 -12.38
C VAL A 591 -31.86 -5.23 -13.48
N LEU A 592 -31.98 -5.63 -14.75
CA LEU A 592 -31.65 -4.77 -15.89
C LEU A 592 -32.49 -3.49 -15.89
N ALA A 593 -33.78 -3.57 -15.55
CA ALA A 593 -34.62 -2.38 -15.43
C ALA A 593 -34.07 -1.41 -14.37
N ALA A 594 -33.61 -1.92 -13.22
CA ALA A 594 -32.99 -1.11 -12.17
C ALA A 594 -31.66 -0.46 -12.61
N PHE A 595 -30.88 -1.11 -13.50
CA PHE A 595 -29.70 -0.47 -14.08
C PHE A 595 -30.08 0.69 -15.01
N LEU A 596 -31.14 0.55 -15.81
CA LEU A 596 -31.47 1.51 -16.86
C LEU A 596 -32.23 2.75 -16.34
N ASP A 597 -32.93 2.66 -15.21
CA ASP A 597 -33.74 3.76 -14.68
C ASP A 597 -32.98 4.68 -13.68
N GLU A 598 -33.73 5.49 -12.93
CA GLU A 598 -33.24 6.45 -11.92
C GLU A 598 -32.50 5.77 -10.75
N ARG A 599 -32.59 4.45 -10.59
CA ARG A 599 -31.86 3.72 -9.54
C ARG A 599 -30.39 3.51 -9.91
N GLY A 600 -30.08 3.34 -11.21
CA GLY A 600 -28.75 2.99 -11.70
C GLY A 600 -28.09 4.09 -12.55
N LEU A 601 -28.14 3.94 -13.87
CA LEU A 601 -27.46 4.82 -14.84
C LEU A 601 -28.00 6.26 -14.86
N ARG A 602 -29.21 6.49 -14.33
CA ARG A 602 -29.82 7.82 -14.21
C ARG A 602 -29.91 8.31 -12.76
N ASN A 603 -29.16 7.67 -11.84
CA ASN A 603 -29.16 8.02 -10.42
C ASN A 603 -28.66 9.45 -10.18
N SER A 604 -29.26 10.15 -9.22
CA SER A 604 -28.87 11.51 -8.81
C SER A 604 -27.46 11.54 -8.20
N ASN A 605 -27.08 10.51 -7.45
CA ASN A 605 -25.78 10.37 -6.84
C ASN A 605 -24.72 9.93 -7.86
N VAL A 606 -23.69 10.77 -8.03
CA VAL A 606 -22.59 10.56 -8.97
C VAL A 606 -21.84 9.26 -8.70
N LYS A 607 -21.58 8.91 -7.43
CA LYS A 607 -20.82 7.72 -7.06
C LYS A 607 -21.54 6.46 -7.53
N VAL A 608 -22.85 6.38 -7.29
CA VAL A 608 -23.70 5.25 -7.73
C VAL A 608 -23.77 5.22 -9.25
N ARG A 609 -24.08 6.36 -9.88
CA ARG A 609 -24.24 6.47 -11.33
C ARG A 609 -22.98 6.05 -12.09
N CYS A 610 -21.81 6.57 -11.71
CA CYS A 610 -20.54 6.22 -12.34
C CYS A 610 -20.18 4.74 -12.14
N ARG A 611 -20.41 4.20 -10.94
CA ARG A 611 -20.15 2.79 -10.66
C ARG A 611 -21.10 1.87 -11.43
N CYS A 612 -22.36 2.25 -11.57
CA CYS A 612 -23.36 1.52 -12.37
C CYS A 612 -22.94 1.41 -13.84
N ALA A 613 -22.33 2.43 -14.44
CA ALA A 613 -21.85 2.36 -15.83
C ALA A 613 -20.82 1.23 -16.03
N TYR A 614 -19.90 1.06 -15.08
CA TYR A 614 -18.93 -0.05 -15.09
C TYR A 614 -19.58 -1.41 -14.82
N LEU A 615 -20.43 -1.51 -13.80
CA LEU A 615 -21.08 -2.77 -13.44
C LEU A 615 -22.04 -3.24 -14.55
N PHE A 616 -22.73 -2.32 -15.19
CA PHE A 616 -23.56 -2.57 -16.36
C PHE A 616 -22.75 -3.16 -17.51
N SER A 617 -21.58 -2.59 -17.84
CA SER A 617 -20.74 -3.12 -18.92
C SER A 617 -20.25 -4.54 -18.64
N ARG A 618 -19.91 -4.84 -17.38
CA ARG A 618 -19.57 -6.19 -16.94
C ARG A 618 -20.77 -7.15 -17.08
N LEU A 619 -21.96 -6.74 -16.63
CA LEU A 619 -23.19 -7.55 -16.73
C LEU A 619 -23.54 -7.89 -18.19
N ILE A 620 -23.51 -6.88 -19.06
CA ILE A 620 -23.75 -7.05 -20.50
C ILE A 620 -22.71 -8.00 -21.11
N LYS A 621 -21.42 -7.83 -20.78
CA LYS A 621 -20.36 -8.70 -21.30
C LYS A 621 -20.53 -10.16 -20.91
N SER A 622 -20.93 -10.44 -19.67
CA SER A 622 -21.16 -11.79 -19.17
C SER A 622 -22.40 -12.45 -19.80
N HIS A 623 -23.48 -11.70 -20.00
CA HIS A 623 -24.80 -12.23 -20.40
C HIS A 623 -25.26 -11.80 -21.80
N LYS A 624 -24.35 -11.32 -22.66
CA LYS A 624 -24.66 -10.78 -24.00
C LYS A 624 -25.52 -11.68 -24.89
N SER A 625 -25.37 -13.01 -24.78
CA SER A 625 -26.16 -13.97 -25.56
C SER A 625 -27.64 -13.95 -25.20
N ILE A 626 -27.96 -13.74 -23.92
CA ILE A 626 -29.34 -13.64 -23.41
C ILE A 626 -29.97 -12.31 -23.86
N PHE A 627 -29.19 -11.22 -23.86
CA PHE A 627 -29.66 -9.90 -24.28
C PHE A 627 -29.73 -9.69 -25.80
N ALA A 628 -29.19 -10.62 -26.60
CA ALA A 628 -29.10 -10.47 -28.06
C ALA A 628 -30.46 -10.15 -28.72
N LEU A 629 -31.55 -10.76 -28.25
CA LEU A 629 -32.91 -10.54 -28.79
C LEU A 629 -33.52 -9.17 -28.40
N HIS A 630 -33.05 -8.55 -27.31
CA HIS A 630 -33.55 -7.27 -26.79
C HIS A 630 -32.62 -6.09 -27.07
N THR A 631 -31.62 -6.30 -27.94
CA THR A 631 -30.55 -5.31 -28.20
C THR A 631 -31.11 -3.95 -28.64
N GLU A 632 -32.10 -3.90 -29.53
CA GLU A 632 -32.66 -2.63 -30.01
C GLU A 632 -33.32 -1.82 -28.89
N GLN A 633 -34.09 -2.50 -28.03
CA GLN A 633 -34.78 -1.87 -26.90
C GLN A 633 -33.77 -1.30 -25.90
N ILE A 634 -32.70 -2.06 -25.60
CA ILE A 634 -31.64 -1.61 -24.68
C ILE A 634 -30.88 -0.43 -25.28
N LEU A 635 -30.54 -0.46 -26.58
CA LEU A 635 -29.85 0.65 -27.26
C LEU A 635 -30.69 1.92 -27.28
N GLN A 636 -32.00 1.83 -27.52
CA GLN A 636 -32.93 2.98 -27.43
C GLN A 636 -32.93 3.61 -26.03
N GLN A 637 -32.89 2.79 -24.98
CA GLN A 637 -32.80 3.28 -23.60
C GLN A 637 -31.45 3.92 -23.25
N LEU A 638 -30.38 3.59 -23.98
CA LEU A 638 -29.05 4.17 -23.78
C LEU A 638 -28.80 5.41 -24.63
N GLU A 639 -29.57 5.63 -25.71
CA GLU A 639 -29.36 6.70 -26.69
C GLU A 639 -29.16 8.08 -26.05
N SER A 640 -29.98 8.45 -25.06
CA SER A 640 -29.87 9.75 -24.37
C SER A 640 -28.60 9.93 -23.54
N LEU A 641 -27.86 8.86 -23.23
CA LEU A 641 -26.66 8.85 -22.39
C LEU A 641 -25.35 8.85 -23.19
N LEU A 642 -25.43 8.58 -24.50
CA LEU A 642 -24.28 8.48 -25.41
C LEU A 642 -23.69 9.82 -25.92
N PRO A 643 -24.42 10.95 -26.00
CA PRO A 643 -23.83 12.20 -26.47
C PRO A 643 -22.58 12.61 -25.67
N LEU A 644 -21.47 12.82 -26.37
CA LEU A 644 -20.22 13.29 -25.77
C LEU A 644 -20.27 14.80 -25.54
N ASP A 645 -19.88 15.23 -24.35
CA ASP A 645 -19.55 16.63 -24.05
C ASP A 645 -18.02 16.82 -24.12
N PRO A 646 -17.48 17.49 -25.15
CA PRO A 646 -16.06 17.73 -25.33
C PRO A 646 -15.50 18.87 -24.46
N THR A 647 -16.30 19.43 -23.56
CA THR A 647 -15.87 20.56 -22.71
C THR A 647 -14.81 20.10 -21.69
N PRO A 648 -13.63 20.75 -21.65
CA PRO A 648 -12.56 20.40 -20.72
C PRO A 648 -12.91 20.78 -19.27
N GLU A 649 -12.53 19.92 -18.32
CA GLU A 649 -12.66 20.20 -16.88
C GLU A 649 -11.34 20.76 -16.33
N LEU A 650 -11.37 21.98 -15.78
CA LEU A 650 -10.17 22.68 -15.33
C LEU A 650 -9.73 22.27 -13.91
N PRO A 651 -8.41 22.04 -13.66
CA PRO A 651 -7.89 21.84 -12.31
C PRO A 651 -8.08 23.12 -11.48
N GLY A 652 -8.76 23.04 -10.34
CA GLY A 652 -9.12 24.18 -9.48
C GLY A 652 -10.64 24.44 -9.37
N LEU A 653 -11.43 23.90 -10.30
CA LEU A 653 -12.89 23.73 -10.18
C LEU A 653 -13.29 22.33 -9.68
N LYS A 654 -12.30 21.49 -9.36
CA LYS A 654 -12.49 20.19 -8.72
C LYS A 654 -12.95 20.39 -7.28
N ASN A 655 -14.26 20.35 -7.05
CA ASN A 655 -14.74 19.85 -5.77
C ASN A 655 -14.38 18.36 -5.70
N ILE A 656 -14.05 17.89 -4.50
CA ILE A 656 -14.21 16.48 -4.13
C ILE A 656 -15.62 16.08 -4.65
N ASN A 657 -15.71 15.17 -5.61
CA ASN A 657 -16.94 14.74 -6.32
C ASN A 657 -17.34 15.44 -7.64
N GLY A 658 -16.46 16.22 -8.29
CA GLY A 658 -16.58 16.45 -9.75
C GLY A 658 -17.69 17.38 -10.26
N PHE A 659 -18.10 18.41 -9.52
CA PHE A 659 -18.93 19.51 -10.06
C PHE A 659 -18.45 20.91 -9.61
N PRO A 660 -18.72 21.96 -10.42
CA PRO A 660 -18.29 23.33 -10.17
C PRO A 660 -19.11 24.04 -9.08
N LYS A 661 -18.53 25.11 -8.49
CA LYS A 661 -19.22 26.05 -7.58
C LYS A 661 -20.48 26.67 -8.22
N PRO A 662 -21.45 27.15 -7.41
CA PRO A 662 -22.56 27.96 -7.91
C PRO A 662 -22.06 29.22 -8.64
N PRO A 663 -22.88 29.86 -9.50
CA PRO A 663 -22.43 30.82 -10.50
C PRO A 663 -21.99 32.13 -9.84
N SER A 664 -20.70 32.24 -9.56
CA SER A 664 -20.05 33.50 -9.25
C SER A 664 -18.66 33.54 -9.87
N MET A 665 -18.57 33.43 -11.20
CA MET A 665 -17.51 33.97 -12.09
C MET A 665 -17.95 33.77 -13.55
N PRO A 666 -17.54 34.66 -14.49
CA PRO A 666 -18.18 34.82 -15.78
C PRO A 666 -17.84 33.65 -16.72
N LEU A 667 -18.90 33.08 -17.29
CA LEU A 667 -18.87 32.13 -18.40
C LEU A 667 -18.01 32.69 -19.55
N LEU A 668 -16.95 31.99 -19.92
CA LEU A 668 -16.25 32.22 -21.17
C LEU A 668 -17.13 31.71 -22.31
N ASN A 669 -17.68 32.66 -23.05
CA ASN A 669 -18.46 32.57 -24.29
C ASN A 669 -19.87 31.98 -24.20
N GLY A 670 -20.83 32.83 -24.57
CA GLY A 670 -22.24 32.51 -24.65
C GLY A 670 -22.56 31.44 -25.68
N ALA A 671 -23.00 30.29 -25.20
CA ALA A 671 -24.04 29.47 -25.80
C ALA A 671 -24.87 28.90 -24.64
N GLY A 672 -26.18 28.79 -24.84
CA GLY A 672 -27.20 28.65 -23.80
C GLY A 672 -26.99 27.52 -22.78
N ALA A 673 -27.71 27.64 -21.65
CA ALA A 673 -27.76 26.71 -20.52
C ALA A 673 -27.41 25.26 -20.89
N ALA A 674 -26.16 24.86 -20.62
CA ALA A 674 -25.71 23.49 -20.85
C ALA A 674 -26.50 22.54 -19.95
N SER A 675 -27.11 21.52 -20.55
CA SER A 675 -27.69 20.38 -19.84
C SER A 675 -26.67 19.79 -18.85
N PRO A 676 -27.08 19.36 -17.64
CA PRO A 676 -26.15 18.83 -16.65
C PRO A 676 -25.41 17.60 -17.21
N ARG A 677 -24.08 17.66 -17.22
CA ARG A 677 -23.21 16.55 -17.64
C ARG A 677 -23.45 15.34 -16.71
N LEU A 678 -24.07 14.27 -17.24
CA LEU A 678 -24.39 13.08 -16.45
C LEU A 678 -23.15 12.18 -16.21
N PHE A 679 -22.28 12.04 -17.22
CA PHE A 679 -21.10 11.18 -17.18
C PHE A 679 -19.86 11.92 -17.73
N SER A 680 -18.67 11.58 -17.21
CA SER A 680 -17.44 11.93 -17.93
C SER A 680 -17.25 10.99 -19.12
N ILE A 681 -16.34 11.35 -20.03
CA ILE A 681 -15.99 10.52 -21.20
C ILE A 681 -15.49 9.14 -20.75
N VAL A 682 -14.85 9.06 -19.58
CA VAL A 682 -14.36 7.79 -19.02
C VAL A 682 -15.53 6.87 -18.66
N GLU A 683 -16.56 7.35 -17.97
CA GLU A 683 -17.73 6.50 -17.67
C GLU A 683 -18.54 6.19 -18.92
N GLN A 684 -18.70 7.15 -19.84
CA GLN A 684 -19.38 6.92 -21.12
C GLN A 684 -18.72 5.81 -21.92
N SER A 685 -17.39 5.66 -21.83
CA SER A 685 -16.69 4.58 -22.52
C SER A 685 -17.15 3.18 -22.13
N PHE A 686 -17.64 2.98 -20.89
CA PHE A 686 -18.24 1.69 -20.48
C PHE A 686 -19.60 1.46 -21.16
N LEU A 687 -20.39 2.52 -21.37
CA LEU A 687 -21.66 2.42 -22.09
C LEU A 687 -21.43 2.11 -23.57
N TYR A 688 -20.44 2.75 -24.20
CA TYR A 688 -20.03 2.44 -25.57
C TYR A 688 -19.53 0.99 -25.71
N GLU A 689 -18.73 0.49 -24.77
CA GLU A 689 -18.31 -0.92 -24.72
C GLU A 689 -19.51 -1.86 -24.59
N SER A 690 -20.49 -1.51 -23.77
CA SER A 690 -21.73 -2.28 -23.58
C SER A 690 -22.54 -2.35 -24.88
N CYS A 691 -22.73 -1.21 -25.55
CA CYS A 691 -23.42 -1.13 -26.84
C CYS A 691 -22.71 -1.99 -27.89
N ALA A 692 -21.37 -1.92 -27.97
CA ALA A 692 -20.59 -2.74 -28.87
C ALA A 692 -20.73 -4.24 -28.58
N HIS A 693 -20.76 -4.66 -27.31
CA HIS A 693 -20.98 -6.07 -26.94
C HIS A 693 -22.36 -6.57 -27.36
N LEU A 694 -23.41 -5.76 -27.22
CA LEU A 694 -24.77 -6.09 -27.67
C LEU A 694 -24.84 -6.20 -29.20
N ILE A 695 -24.32 -5.21 -29.93
CA ILE A 695 -24.27 -5.20 -31.39
C ILE A 695 -23.50 -6.42 -31.92
N SER A 696 -22.35 -6.73 -31.32
CA SER A 696 -21.55 -7.89 -31.71
C SER A 696 -22.23 -9.23 -31.37
N SER A 697 -23.09 -9.30 -30.35
CA SER A 697 -23.84 -10.52 -30.05
C SER A 697 -25.05 -10.71 -30.98
N ARG A 698 -25.57 -9.64 -31.57
CA ARG A 698 -26.63 -9.71 -32.58
C ARG A 698 -26.14 -10.32 -33.89
N SER A 699 -24.87 -10.11 -34.27
CA SER A 699 -24.32 -10.63 -35.53
C SER A 699 -24.29 -12.16 -35.62
N SER A 700 -24.34 -12.87 -34.49
CA SER A 700 -24.41 -14.33 -34.43
C SER A 700 -25.84 -14.90 -34.54
N ASN A 701 -26.89 -14.07 -34.47
CA ASN A 701 -28.27 -14.52 -34.58
C ASN A 701 -28.80 -14.36 -36.02
N SER A 702 -29.36 -15.44 -36.58
CA SER A 702 -29.83 -15.51 -37.97
C SER A 702 -31.03 -14.60 -38.29
N GLU A 703 -31.80 -14.19 -37.28
CA GLU A 703 -32.95 -13.28 -37.42
C GLU A 703 -32.58 -11.79 -37.34
N GLY A 704 -31.33 -11.45 -36.98
CA GLY A 704 -30.90 -10.09 -36.64
C GLY A 704 -30.16 -9.31 -37.73
N GLY A 705 -30.27 -9.70 -39.00
CA GLY A 705 -29.65 -8.99 -40.13
C GLY A 705 -28.19 -9.33 -40.45
N GLY A 706 -27.58 -10.23 -39.67
CA GLY A 706 -26.23 -10.74 -39.88
C GLY A 706 -25.10 -9.73 -39.61
N VAL A 707 -23.89 -10.08 -40.05
CA VAL A 707 -22.64 -9.31 -39.81
C VAL A 707 -22.71 -7.89 -40.39
N ARG A 708 -23.39 -7.70 -41.54
CA ARG A 708 -23.47 -6.40 -42.22
C ARG A 708 -24.27 -5.36 -41.45
N GLU A 709 -25.45 -5.71 -40.95
CA GLU A 709 -26.27 -4.79 -40.15
C GLU A 709 -25.58 -4.47 -38.81
N ALA A 710 -24.97 -5.46 -38.17
CA ALA A 710 -24.19 -5.24 -36.96
C ALA A 710 -22.99 -4.31 -37.19
N ALA A 711 -22.27 -4.48 -38.29
CA ALA A 711 -21.17 -3.58 -38.67
C ALA A 711 -21.67 -2.15 -38.96
N SER A 712 -22.84 -2.02 -39.60
CA SER A 712 -23.48 -0.71 -39.82
C SER A 712 -23.86 -0.02 -38.51
N LEU A 713 -24.50 -0.73 -37.57
CA LEU A 713 -24.83 -0.21 -36.24
C LEU A 713 -23.57 0.18 -35.46
N PHE A 714 -22.51 -0.63 -35.54
CA PHE A 714 -21.22 -0.34 -34.92
C PHE A 714 -20.58 0.94 -35.50
N ALA A 715 -20.66 1.12 -36.82
CA ALA A 715 -20.18 2.34 -37.48
C ALA A 715 -21.01 3.57 -37.05
N MET A 716 -22.34 3.45 -36.94
CA MET A 716 -23.22 4.53 -36.47
C MET A 716 -22.94 4.92 -35.02
N LEU A 717 -22.63 3.96 -34.14
CA LEU A 717 -22.27 4.22 -32.75
C LEU A 717 -21.07 5.17 -32.62
N LEU A 718 -20.01 4.94 -33.42
CA LEU A 718 -18.76 5.72 -33.36
C LEU A 718 -18.76 6.96 -34.28
N GLN A 719 -19.72 7.08 -35.20
CA GLN A 719 -19.73 8.17 -36.17
C GLN A 719 -19.73 9.57 -35.52
N PRO A 720 -20.55 9.88 -34.50
CA PRO A 720 -20.53 11.20 -33.87
C PRO A 720 -19.18 11.51 -33.23
N THR A 721 -18.55 10.53 -32.58
CA THR A 721 -17.27 10.71 -31.89
C THR A 721 -16.14 10.96 -32.90
N LEU A 722 -16.16 10.25 -34.03
CA LEU A 722 -15.17 10.42 -35.11
C LEU A 722 -15.30 11.76 -35.84
N LEU A 723 -16.52 12.28 -36.01
CA LEU A 723 -16.73 13.61 -36.60
C LEU A 723 -16.24 14.74 -35.69
N GLN A 724 -16.38 14.57 -34.37
CA GLN A 724 -15.92 15.57 -33.39
C GLN A 724 -14.39 15.55 -33.17
N PHE A 725 -13.73 14.39 -33.34
CA PHE A 725 -12.31 14.22 -32.99
C PHE A 725 -11.36 15.23 -33.68
N PRO A 726 -11.42 15.47 -35.01
CA PRO A 726 -10.59 16.48 -35.65
C PRO A 726 -10.86 17.90 -35.13
N GLN A 727 -12.11 18.19 -34.77
CA GLN A 727 -12.48 19.50 -34.21
C GLN A 727 -11.88 19.71 -32.81
N MET A 728 -11.87 18.66 -31.97
CA MET A 728 -11.20 18.70 -30.67
C MET A 728 -9.69 18.97 -30.83
N MET A 729 -9.05 18.34 -31.81
CA MET A 729 -7.63 18.54 -32.12
C MET A 729 -7.34 19.98 -32.60
N ARG A 730 -8.21 20.57 -33.43
CA ARG A 730 -8.10 21.99 -33.82
C ARG A 730 -8.23 22.93 -32.63
N LEU A 731 -9.15 22.65 -31.71
CA LEU A 731 -9.34 23.46 -30.51
C LEU A 731 -8.11 23.40 -29.60
N LEU A 732 -7.47 22.23 -29.44
CA LEU A 732 -6.20 22.12 -28.73
C LEU A 732 -5.10 22.95 -29.40
N ALA A 733 -4.99 22.88 -30.74
CA ALA A 733 -3.97 23.61 -31.49
C ALA A 733 -4.09 25.14 -31.41
N GLN A 734 -5.31 25.64 -31.22
CA GLN A 734 -5.62 27.07 -31.12
C GLN A 734 -5.56 27.60 -29.68
N GLU A 735 -5.50 26.71 -28.68
CA GLU A 735 -5.55 27.06 -27.28
C GLU A 735 -4.23 27.70 -26.83
N LYS A 736 -4.34 28.82 -26.10
CA LYS A 736 -3.18 29.59 -25.63
C LYS A 736 -2.96 29.45 -24.14
N ASP A 737 -4.01 29.11 -23.40
CA ASP A 737 -3.93 28.88 -21.97
C ASP A 737 -3.37 27.46 -21.70
N PRO A 738 -2.23 27.31 -21.01
CA PRO A 738 -1.61 26.02 -20.77
C PRO A 738 -2.50 25.06 -19.97
N ASP A 739 -3.27 25.56 -18.98
CA ASP A 739 -4.12 24.71 -18.14
C ASP A 739 -5.33 24.19 -18.93
N VAL A 740 -5.90 25.04 -19.79
CA VAL A 740 -7.00 24.66 -20.69
C VAL A 740 -6.49 23.72 -21.79
N ALA A 741 -5.31 23.96 -22.35
CA ALA A 741 -4.70 23.11 -23.36
C ALA A 741 -4.42 21.69 -22.81
N GLU A 742 -3.88 21.57 -21.59
CA GLU A 742 -3.70 20.27 -20.92
C GLU A 742 -5.03 19.53 -20.72
N ALA A 743 -6.07 20.23 -20.26
CA ALA A 743 -7.40 19.66 -20.07
C ALA A 743 -8.03 19.22 -21.41
N ARG A 744 -7.87 20.00 -22.49
CA ARG A 744 -8.31 19.63 -23.86
C ARG A 744 -7.56 18.39 -24.37
N GLY A 745 -6.25 18.32 -24.16
CA GLY A 745 -5.45 17.13 -24.49
C GLY A 745 -5.93 15.88 -23.77
N THR A 746 -6.32 16.03 -22.50
CA THR A 746 -6.93 14.95 -21.71
C THR A 746 -8.27 14.50 -22.28
N VAL A 747 -9.14 15.42 -22.68
CA VAL A 747 -10.42 15.10 -23.35
C VAL A 747 -10.21 14.33 -24.66
N ILE A 748 -9.23 14.75 -25.48
CA ILE A 748 -8.87 14.05 -26.72
C ILE A 748 -8.39 12.63 -26.41
N LYS A 749 -7.52 12.47 -25.40
CA LYS A 749 -7.06 11.17 -24.94
C LYS A 749 -8.22 10.27 -24.52
N GLN A 750 -9.10 10.76 -23.65
CA GLN A 750 -10.27 10.02 -23.17
C GLN A 750 -11.19 9.59 -24.32
N THR A 751 -11.36 10.44 -25.33
CA THR A 751 -12.15 10.14 -26.53
C THR A 751 -11.49 9.04 -27.38
N ALA A 752 -10.18 9.11 -27.59
CA ALA A 752 -9.43 8.05 -28.27
C ALA A 752 -9.44 6.72 -27.49
N ASP A 753 -9.34 6.78 -26.16
CA ASP A 753 -9.45 5.62 -25.28
C ASP A 753 -10.85 4.99 -25.33
N LEU A 754 -11.90 5.81 -25.42
CA LEU A 754 -13.28 5.34 -25.63
C LEU A 754 -13.42 4.59 -26.95
N ILE A 755 -12.91 5.15 -28.06
CA ILE A 755 -12.90 4.47 -29.37
C ILE A 755 -12.12 3.15 -29.28
N THR A 756 -10.95 3.18 -28.64
CA THR A 756 -10.11 2.00 -28.43
C THR A 756 -10.83 0.93 -27.59
N ARG A 757 -11.54 1.32 -26.54
CA ARG A 757 -12.31 0.40 -25.68
C ARG A 757 -13.49 -0.21 -26.42
N THR A 758 -14.24 0.60 -27.17
CA THR A 758 -15.38 0.13 -28.00
C THR A 758 -14.94 -0.92 -29.01
N THR A 759 -13.77 -0.75 -29.64
CA THR A 759 -13.22 -1.71 -30.61
C THR A 759 -12.59 -2.95 -29.97
N ARG A 760 -12.34 -2.99 -28.65
CA ARG A 760 -11.85 -4.19 -27.93
C ARG A 760 -12.85 -5.34 -27.85
N VAL A 761 -14.13 -5.06 -28.06
CA VAL A 761 -15.17 -6.10 -28.13
C VAL A 761 -14.86 -7.15 -29.20
N MET A 762 -14.15 -6.77 -30.26
CA MET A 762 -13.69 -7.67 -31.30
C MET A 762 -12.54 -8.56 -30.79
N SER A 763 -12.62 -9.87 -31.01
CA SER A 763 -11.58 -10.81 -30.58
C SER A 763 -10.22 -10.50 -31.24
N LEU A 764 -9.14 -10.68 -30.48
CA LEU A 764 -7.76 -10.66 -30.98
C LEU A 764 -7.33 -12.00 -31.62
N GLN A 765 -8.08 -13.08 -31.34
CA GLN A 765 -7.68 -14.44 -31.71
C GLN A 765 -8.18 -14.85 -33.09
N THR A 766 -9.21 -14.19 -33.61
CA THR A 766 -9.78 -14.44 -34.94
C THR A 766 -9.59 -13.20 -35.80
N PRO A 767 -9.21 -13.34 -37.09
CA PRO A 767 -9.11 -12.19 -37.98
C PRO A 767 -10.47 -11.49 -38.06
N PRO A 768 -10.52 -10.15 -37.95
CA PRO A 768 -11.77 -9.42 -38.05
C PRO A 768 -12.41 -9.60 -39.43
N GLU A 769 -13.74 -9.70 -39.45
CA GLU A 769 -14.53 -9.72 -40.69
C GLU A 769 -14.26 -8.47 -41.55
N PRO A 770 -14.33 -8.57 -42.89
CA PRO A 770 -13.92 -7.51 -43.78
C PRO A 770 -14.68 -6.21 -43.53
N GLU A 771 -15.99 -6.25 -43.23
CA GLU A 771 -16.79 -5.05 -42.91
C GLU A 771 -16.23 -4.28 -41.71
N TYR A 772 -15.79 -4.97 -40.66
CA TYR A 772 -15.18 -4.32 -39.49
C TYR A 772 -13.76 -3.81 -39.78
N VAL A 773 -13.00 -4.48 -40.64
CA VAL A 773 -11.67 -3.98 -41.08
C VAL A 773 -11.79 -2.62 -41.75
N HIS A 774 -12.78 -2.42 -42.63
CA HIS A 774 -13.01 -1.12 -43.27
C HIS A 774 -13.32 -0.02 -42.24
N ILE A 775 -14.11 -0.33 -41.21
CA ILE A 775 -14.42 0.62 -40.13
C ILE A 775 -13.16 0.96 -39.34
N LEU A 776 -12.36 -0.05 -38.96
CA LEU A 776 -11.11 0.15 -38.23
C LEU A 776 -10.09 0.99 -39.02
N MET A 777 -10.00 0.79 -40.33
CA MET A 777 -9.13 1.60 -41.21
C MET A 777 -9.63 3.03 -41.35
N LYS A 778 -10.95 3.26 -41.44
CA LYS A 778 -11.51 4.61 -41.41
C LYS A 778 -11.24 5.34 -40.09
N ILE A 779 -11.32 4.64 -38.96
CA ILE A 779 -10.95 5.20 -37.65
C ILE A 779 -9.47 5.56 -37.62
N LEU A 780 -8.60 4.64 -38.07
CA LEU A 780 -7.15 4.87 -38.13
C LEU A 780 -6.81 6.12 -38.95
N ASP A 781 -7.41 6.25 -40.13
CA ASP A 781 -7.21 7.39 -41.03
C ASP A 781 -7.61 8.72 -40.36
N VAL A 782 -8.76 8.78 -39.69
CA VAL A 782 -9.20 9.97 -38.95
C VAL A 782 -8.25 10.31 -37.79
N LEU A 783 -7.86 9.32 -36.98
CA LEU A 783 -7.01 9.55 -35.81
C LEU A 783 -5.59 9.96 -36.19
N VAL A 784 -4.98 9.25 -37.15
CA VAL A 784 -3.62 9.55 -37.63
C VAL A 784 -3.59 10.83 -38.46
N GLY A 785 -4.57 11.03 -39.35
CA GLY A 785 -4.69 12.26 -40.13
C GLY A 785 -4.88 13.51 -39.26
N SER A 786 -5.49 13.37 -38.08
CA SER A 786 -5.63 14.47 -37.13
C SER A 786 -4.34 14.84 -36.39
N LEU A 787 -3.30 13.98 -36.37
CA LEU A 787 -2.02 14.27 -35.72
C LEU A 787 -1.30 15.46 -36.38
N ALA A 788 -1.56 15.73 -37.66
CA ALA A 788 -1.04 16.89 -38.38
C ALA A 788 -1.49 18.24 -37.79
N LEU A 789 -2.56 18.24 -36.98
CA LEU A 789 -3.10 19.42 -36.31
C LEU A 789 -2.46 19.66 -34.93
N LEU A 790 -1.61 18.76 -34.42
CA LEU A 790 -1.01 18.92 -33.10
C LEU A 790 -0.11 20.16 -33.00
N PRO A 791 0.04 20.74 -31.80
CA PRO A 791 1.08 21.74 -31.53
C PRO A 791 2.46 21.20 -31.94
N PRO A 792 3.29 21.98 -32.67
CA PRO A 792 4.56 21.51 -33.21
C PRO A 792 5.68 21.37 -32.16
N VAL A 793 5.50 21.95 -30.97
CA VAL A 793 6.50 21.98 -29.90
C VAL A 793 6.37 20.74 -29.01
N ALA A 794 7.45 19.96 -28.85
CA ALA A 794 7.49 18.83 -27.91
C ALA A 794 7.27 19.29 -26.46
N GLY A 795 6.51 18.50 -25.70
CA GLY A 795 6.12 18.82 -24.32
C GLY A 795 4.88 19.71 -24.21
N ALA A 796 4.45 20.40 -25.28
CA ALA A 796 3.36 21.37 -25.23
C ALA A 796 2.12 20.85 -24.47
N PRO A 797 1.49 21.65 -23.58
CA PRO A 797 0.35 21.22 -22.78
C PRO A 797 -0.71 20.51 -23.63
N GLY A 798 -1.13 19.34 -23.17
CA GLY A 798 -2.14 18.50 -23.81
C GLY A 798 -1.65 17.67 -25.00
N ARG A 799 -0.48 17.97 -25.59
CA ARG A 799 0.08 17.23 -26.73
C ARG A 799 0.36 15.78 -26.36
N GLY A 800 1.07 15.54 -25.26
CA GLY A 800 1.42 14.20 -24.80
C GLY A 800 0.21 13.32 -24.56
N ALA A 801 -0.83 13.87 -23.94
CA ALA A 801 -2.09 13.18 -23.71
C ALA A 801 -2.79 12.80 -25.04
N ALA A 802 -2.91 13.73 -25.98
CA ALA A 802 -3.50 13.48 -27.29
C ALA A 802 -2.73 12.39 -28.07
N CYS A 803 -1.39 12.46 -28.09
CA CYS A 803 -0.52 11.46 -28.67
C CYS A 803 -0.70 10.08 -28.04
N ALA A 804 -0.83 10.01 -26.70
CA ALA A 804 -1.03 8.75 -25.98
C ALA A 804 -2.34 8.08 -26.39
N GLY A 805 -3.43 8.84 -26.58
CA GLY A 805 -4.71 8.31 -27.02
C GLY A 805 -4.66 7.68 -28.42
N VAL A 806 -4.07 8.39 -29.40
CA VAL A 806 -3.92 7.86 -30.77
C VAL A 806 -3.00 6.62 -30.78
N ARG A 807 -1.89 6.68 -30.04
CA ARG A 807 -0.95 5.56 -29.90
C ARG A 807 -1.61 4.33 -29.28
N ALA A 808 -2.48 4.48 -28.29
CA ALA A 808 -3.23 3.38 -27.70
C ALA A 808 -4.12 2.65 -28.72
N PHE A 809 -4.73 3.38 -29.67
CA PHE A 809 -5.49 2.78 -30.77
C PHE A 809 -4.59 2.03 -31.76
N ILE A 810 -3.42 2.59 -32.11
CA ILE A 810 -2.45 1.90 -32.99
C ILE A 810 -1.98 0.58 -32.34
N HIS A 811 -1.63 0.60 -31.04
CA HIS A 811 -1.29 -0.63 -30.29
C HIS A 811 -2.39 -1.69 -30.35
N ARG A 812 -3.66 -1.26 -30.25
CA ARG A 812 -4.82 -2.15 -30.38
C ARG A 812 -4.92 -2.74 -31.79
N LEU A 813 -4.71 -1.93 -32.83
CA LEU A 813 -4.79 -2.36 -34.22
C LEU A 813 -3.68 -3.33 -34.62
N ILE A 814 -2.45 -3.12 -34.16
CA ILE A 814 -1.35 -4.09 -34.35
C ILE A 814 -1.77 -5.47 -33.81
N GLY A 815 -2.49 -5.50 -32.69
CA GLY A 815 -3.03 -6.75 -32.14
C GLY A 815 -4.10 -7.40 -33.02
N SER A 816 -5.08 -6.63 -33.54
CA SER A 816 -6.24 -7.17 -34.27
C SER A 816 -6.00 -7.42 -35.76
N ILE A 817 -5.20 -6.58 -36.40
CA ILE A 817 -4.86 -6.70 -37.82
C ILE A 817 -3.47 -7.31 -37.86
N GLY A 818 -3.41 -8.61 -38.12
CA GLY A 818 -2.14 -9.32 -38.26
C GLY A 818 -1.57 -9.26 -39.68
N PRO A 819 -0.35 -9.79 -39.90
CA PRO A 819 0.26 -9.90 -41.24
C PRO A 819 -0.57 -10.76 -42.22
N GLU A 820 -1.47 -11.61 -41.73
CA GLU A 820 -2.37 -12.46 -42.51
C GLU A 820 -3.61 -11.73 -43.07
N CYS A 821 -3.86 -10.47 -42.67
CA CYS A 821 -5.06 -9.73 -43.05
C CYS A 821 -4.97 -9.13 -44.46
N ASN A 822 -5.43 -9.87 -45.46
CA ASN A 822 -5.37 -9.48 -46.89
C ASN A 822 -6.60 -8.67 -47.39
N VAL A 823 -7.41 -8.10 -46.49
CA VAL A 823 -8.56 -7.28 -46.89
C VAL A 823 -8.06 -6.03 -47.62
N VAL A 824 -8.51 -5.85 -48.87
CA VAL A 824 -8.14 -4.71 -49.72
C VAL A 824 -9.07 -3.55 -49.44
N VAL A 825 -8.51 -2.41 -49.05
CA VAL A 825 -9.26 -1.16 -48.84
C VAL A 825 -9.00 -0.25 -50.03
N LYS A 826 -10.07 0.14 -50.72
CA LYS A 826 -9.98 1.14 -51.81
C LYS A 826 -9.84 2.53 -51.19
N SER A 827 -8.85 3.31 -51.63
CA SER A 827 -8.77 4.73 -51.30
C SER A 827 -10.03 5.41 -51.81
N ALA A 828 -10.88 5.91 -50.92
CA ALA A 828 -12.00 6.74 -51.32
C ALA A 828 -11.46 8.07 -51.85
N ASP A 829 -11.87 8.45 -53.06
CA ASP A 829 -11.56 9.72 -53.68
C ASP A 829 -11.88 10.89 -52.75
N THR A 830 -10.85 11.69 -52.44
CA THR A 830 -10.99 13.04 -51.94
C THR A 830 -11.56 13.94 -53.04
N SER A 831 -12.87 13.89 -53.28
CA SER A 831 -13.73 15.01 -53.72
C SER A 831 -15.10 14.53 -54.19
N ALA A 832 -16.11 14.69 -53.34
CA ALA A 832 -17.50 14.67 -53.77
C ALA A 832 -18.23 15.85 -53.12
N ASP A 833 -18.01 17.04 -53.69
CA ASP A 833 -18.90 18.20 -53.58
C ASP A 833 -18.66 19.11 -54.79
N ALA A 834 -19.22 18.74 -55.95
CA ALA A 834 -19.55 19.68 -57.03
C ALA A 834 -20.62 19.07 -57.96
N ALA A 835 -21.70 19.82 -58.13
CA ALA A 835 -22.91 19.50 -58.89
C ALA A 835 -22.67 19.27 -60.40
N PRO A 836 -23.61 18.64 -61.13
CA PRO A 836 -23.40 18.22 -62.51
C PRO A 836 -23.76 19.34 -63.51
N ALA A 837 -22.97 19.49 -64.59
CA ALA A 837 -23.34 20.30 -65.75
C ALA A 837 -22.88 19.67 -67.09
N SER A 838 -23.87 19.18 -67.84
CA SER A 838 -24.12 19.32 -69.28
C SER A 838 -22.99 19.25 -70.35
N SER A 839 -23.04 18.16 -71.15
CA SER A 839 -23.34 18.10 -72.60
C SER A 839 -22.34 18.56 -73.70
N VAL A 840 -22.13 17.63 -74.68
CA VAL A 840 -21.92 17.80 -76.16
C VAL A 840 -20.49 18.23 -76.59
N SER A 841 -19.77 17.72 -77.62
CA SER A 841 -19.96 16.85 -78.80
C SER A 841 -18.59 16.44 -79.42
N ASP A 842 -18.59 15.30 -80.13
CA ASP A 842 -17.84 14.91 -81.36
C ASP A 842 -16.31 15.08 -81.55
N GLY A 843 -15.67 13.95 -81.89
CA GLY A 843 -15.03 13.76 -83.21
C GLY A 843 -13.50 13.72 -83.29
N GLY A 844 -12.94 12.57 -83.71
CA GLY A 844 -11.65 12.50 -84.42
C GLY A 844 -10.67 11.43 -83.95
N GLY A 845 -10.46 10.39 -84.76
CA GLY A 845 -9.47 9.35 -84.53
C GLY A 845 -8.03 9.79 -84.81
N GLY A 846 -7.08 9.08 -84.18
CA GLY A 846 -5.65 9.19 -84.43
C GLY A 846 -4.88 8.20 -83.56
N GLU A 847 -4.37 7.15 -84.20
CA GLU A 847 -3.45 6.18 -83.61
C GLU A 847 -2.13 6.86 -83.20
N GLY A 848 -1.56 6.44 -82.06
CA GLY A 848 -0.13 6.61 -81.80
C GLY A 848 0.24 6.93 -80.35
N SER A 849 1.09 6.06 -79.79
CA SER A 849 1.99 6.28 -78.66
C SER A 849 1.49 5.82 -77.27
N SER A 850 2.06 4.70 -76.86
CA SER A 850 2.16 4.17 -75.50
C SER A 850 2.37 5.24 -74.42
N GLY A 851 1.45 5.29 -73.45
CA GLY A 851 1.55 6.06 -72.23
C GLY A 851 0.75 5.40 -71.12
N ASP A 852 1.48 4.91 -70.11
CA ASP A 852 1.16 4.99 -68.68
C ASP A 852 -0.28 4.61 -68.22
N ASP A 853 -0.54 3.31 -68.10
CA ASP A 853 -1.68 2.77 -67.33
C ASP A 853 -1.36 2.84 -65.82
N GLY A 854 -1.62 4.01 -65.22
CA GLY A 854 -1.67 4.19 -63.76
C GLY A 854 -2.96 3.63 -63.19
N ASP A 855 -3.07 2.30 -63.09
CA ASP A 855 -4.25 1.60 -62.62
C ASP A 855 -4.30 1.52 -61.07
N GLY A 856 -5.47 1.81 -60.49
CA GLY A 856 -5.70 1.96 -59.06
C GLY A 856 -5.61 0.65 -58.27
N ILE A 857 -4.41 0.29 -57.81
CA ILE A 857 -4.20 -0.90 -56.98
C ILE A 857 -4.53 -0.58 -55.51
N GLY A 858 -5.65 -1.12 -55.02
CA GLY A 858 -5.99 -1.07 -53.58
C GLY A 858 -4.92 -1.75 -52.72
N ARG A 859 -4.58 -1.12 -51.58
CA ARG A 859 -3.59 -1.64 -50.62
C ARG A 859 -4.26 -2.55 -49.58
N THR A 860 -3.50 -3.52 -49.04
CA THR A 860 -4.01 -4.37 -47.95
C THR A 860 -4.11 -3.57 -46.65
N ALA A 861 -5.05 -3.92 -45.77
CA ALA A 861 -5.18 -3.28 -44.47
C ALA A 861 -3.91 -3.38 -43.61
N SER A 862 -3.14 -4.48 -43.72
CA SER A 862 -1.84 -4.60 -43.07
C SER A 862 -0.82 -3.59 -43.57
N ASP A 863 -0.75 -3.36 -44.89
CA ASP A 863 0.19 -2.40 -45.48
C ASP A 863 -0.21 -0.96 -45.15
N LEU A 864 -1.51 -0.67 -45.11
CA LEU A 864 -2.03 0.62 -44.68
C LEU A 864 -1.73 0.91 -43.20
N LEU A 865 -1.83 -0.09 -42.32
CA LEU A 865 -1.44 0.08 -40.91
C LEU A 865 0.06 0.35 -40.77
N LEU A 866 0.91 -0.39 -41.49
CA LEU A 866 2.35 -0.17 -41.51
C LEU A 866 2.71 1.23 -42.04
N LEU A 867 2.04 1.68 -43.10
CA LEU A 867 2.19 3.03 -43.63
C LEU A 867 1.74 4.11 -42.63
N ALA A 868 0.60 3.90 -41.95
CA ALA A 868 0.09 4.82 -40.95
C ALA A 868 1.03 4.96 -39.76
N ILE A 869 1.71 3.88 -39.34
CA ILE A 869 2.74 3.92 -38.29
C ILE A 869 3.93 4.78 -38.73
N SER A 870 4.42 4.57 -39.96
CA SER A 870 5.50 5.40 -40.53
C SER A 870 5.08 6.89 -40.62
N THR A 871 3.86 7.15 -41.09
CA THR A 871 3.30 8.51 -41.21
C THR A 871 3.11 9.19 -39.85
N ALA A 872 2.71 8.44 -38.81
CA ALA A 872 2.51 8.97 -37.47
C ALA A 872 3.82 9.21 -36.70
N ASN A 873 4.88 8.45 -37.02
CA ASN A 873 6.17 8.50 -36.33
C ASN A 873 6.78 9.91 -36.20
N PRO A 874 6.89 10.74 -37.26
CA PRO A 874 7.42 12.10 -37.11
C PRO A 874 6.60 12.94 -36.12
N HIS A 875 5.27 12.83 -36.12
CA HIS A 875 4.40 13.59 -35.22
C HIS A 875 4.59 13.21 -33.76
N PHE A 876 4.89 11.94 -33.45
CA PHE A 876 5.24 11.52 -32.10
C PHE A 876 6.63 12.00 -31.68
N LEU A 877 7.59 12.04 -32.63
CA LEU A 877 8.98 12.37 -32.37
C LEU A 877 9.29 13.87 -32.32
N THR A 878 8.54 14.76 -32.98
CA THR A 878 8.97 16.14 -33.31
C THR A 878 9.58 16.93 -32.13
N VAL A 879 10.89 16.78 -31.99
CA VAL A 879 11.84 17.73 -31.40
C VAL A 879 12.28 18.62 -32.56
N GLN A 880 11.46 19.60 -32.94
CA GLN A 880 12.06 20.78 -33.56
C GLN A 880 12.66 21.58 -32.41
N HIS A 881 13.99 21.59 -32.30
CA HIS A 881 14.65 22.77 -31.77
C HIS A 881 14.15 23.91 -32.64
N SER A 882 13.23 24.74 -32.13
CA SER A 882 12.95 25.99 -32.78
C SER A 882 14.31 26.68 -32.90
N ASN A 883 14.78 26.91 -34.13
CA ASN A 883 15.87 27.85 -34.39
C ASN A 883 15.47 29.30 -34.03
N ASP A 884 14.30 29.46 -33.40
CA ASP A 884 13.76 30.68 -32.85
C ASP A 884 14.19 30.80 -31.38
N PRO A 885 15.17 31.67 -31.04
CA PRO A 885 15.79 31.78 -29.72
C PRO A 885 14.86 32.37 -28.63
N GLY A 886 13.57 32.54 -28.90
CA GLY A 886 12.60 33.21 -28.01
C GLY A 886 11.54 32.31 -27.34
N LEU A 887 11.43 31.02 -27.70
CA LEU A 887 10.45 30.10 -27.09
C LEU A 887 11.10 29.32 -25.94
N PRO A 888 10.59 29.43 -24.70
CA PRO A 888 11.12 28.66 -23.57
C PRO A 888 10.91 27.16 -23.83
N LEU A 889 12.00 26.40 -23.84
CA LEU A 889 11.95 24.94 -23.84
C LEU A 889 11.20 24.51 -22.58
N GLN A 890 10.17 23.69 -22.75
CA GLN A 890 9.42 23.13 -21.63
C GLN A 890 10.24 22.11 -20.87
N ASP A 891 9.79 21.82 -19.64
CA ASP A 891 10.53 21.01 -18.69
C ASP A 891 10.99 19.67 -19.31
N PRO A 892 12.27 19.30 -19.13
CA PRO A 892 12.87 18.15 -19.79
C PRO A 892 12.17 16.83 -19.46
N ASP A 893 11.65 16.68 -18.24
CA ASP A 893 10.94 15.47 -17.81
C ASP A 893 9.65 15.23 -18.59
N ILE A 894 8.90 16.28 -18.98
CA ILE A 894 7.67 16.14 -19.78
C ILE A 894 8.02 15.64 -21.19
N ARG A 895 8.99 16.29 -21.85
CA ARG A 895 9.42 15.90 -23.22
C ARG A 895 9.99 14.48 -23.26
N TRP A 896 10.81 14.12 -22.27
CA TRP A 896 11.42 12.79 -22.20
C TRP A 896 10.39 11.70 -21.92
N ARG A 897 9.37 12.00 -21.12
CA ARG A 897 8.23 11.11 -20.89
C ARG A 897 7.47 10.83 -22.18
N GLU A 898 7.12 11.86 -22.94
CA GLU A 898 6.42 11.71 -24.23
C GLU A 898 7.20 10.78 -25.18
N LEU A 899 8.52 10.97 -25.28
CA LEU A 899 9.40 10.14 -26.10
C LEU A 899 9.45 8.70 -25.59
N ARG A 900 9.62 8.52 -24.27
CA ARG A 900 9.67 7.19 -23.61
C ARG A 900 8.43 6.37 -23.91
N GLU A 901 7.25 6.98 -23.82
CA GLU A 901 6.00 6.24 -24.00
C GLU A 901 5.76 5.78 -25.46
N HIS A 902 6.45 6.37 -26.45
CA HIS A 902 6.37 5.96 -27.85
C HIS A 902 7.17 4.67 -28.14
N ILE A 903 8.30 4.48 -27.45
CA ILE A 903 9.25 3.37 -27.66
C ILE A 903 8.59 1.96 -27.68
N PRO A 904 7.66 1.60 -26.77
CA PRO A 904 7.07 0.26 -26.72
C PRO A 904 6.31 -0.17 -27.99
N LEU A 905 5.87 0.79 -28.82
CA LEU A 905 5.15 0.52 -30.07
C LEU A 905 5.98 -0.36 -31.01
N PHE A 906 7.28 -0.09 -31.11
CA PHE A 906 8.18 -0.80 -32.01
C PHE A 906 8.46 -2.24 -31.54
N SER A 907 8.50 -2.46 -30.23
CA SER A 907 8.62 -3.81 -29.65
C SER A 907 7.39 -4.66 -29.98
N GLN A 908 6.18 -4.09 -29.83
CA GLN A 908 4.95 -4.80 -30.18
C GLN A 908 4.85 -5.07 -31.69
N LEU A 909 5.24 -4.09 -32.51
CA LEU A 909 5.26 -4.22 -33.96
C LEU A 909 6.19 -5.36 -34.40
N ALA A 910 7.41 -5.39 -33.89
CA ALA A 910 8.39 -6.45 -34.18
C ALA A 910 7.85 -7.83 -33.78
N LEU A 911 7.30 -7.96 -32.56
CA LEU A 911 6.76 -9.22 -32.06
C LEU A 911 5.63 -9.77 -32.94
N ARG A 912 4.75 -8.90 -33.46
CA ARG A 912 3.58 -9.31 -34.23
C ARG A 912 3.88 -9.52 -35.72
N TYR A 913 4.62 -8.61 -36.35
CA TYR A 913 4.85 -8.60 -37.79
C TYR A 913 6.16 -9.23 -38.23
N LYS A 914 7.09 -9.49 -37.30
CA LYS A 914 8.39 -10.12 -37.56
C LYS A 914 9.07 -9.44 -38.76
N ASP A 915 9.62 -10.20 -39.70
CA ASP A 915 10.41 -9.65 -40.82
C ASP A 915 9.61 -8.66 -41.71
N ARG A 916 8.27 -8.73 -41.74
CA ARG A 916 7.45 -7.82 -42.55
C ARG A 916 7.50 -6.36 -42.09
N CYS A 917 7.81 -6.11 -40.83
CA CYS A 917 7.94 -4.73 -40.33
C CYS A 917 9.33 -4.13 -40.53
N LEU A 918 10.30 -4.89 -41.07
CA LEU A 918 11.68 -4.44 -41.23
C LEU A 918 11.82 -3.12 -42.02
N PRO A 919 11.09 -2.89 -43.13
CA PRO A 919 11.15 -1.61 -43.84
C PRO A 919 10.69 -0.44 -42.95
N VAL A 920 9.58 -0.60 -42.22
CA VAL A 920 9.06 0.42 -41.31
C VAL A 920 10.01 0.67 -40.14
N LEU A 921 10.61 -0.38 -39.58
CA LEU A 921 11.60 -0.24 -38.52
C LEU A 921 12.86 0.49 -39.01
N SER A 922 13.32 0.20 -40.24
CA SER A 922 14.49 0.88 -40.82
C SER A 922 14.25 2.38 -41.07
N GLU A 923 13.00 2.79 -41.28
CA GLU A 923 12.62 4.19 -41.40
C GLU A 923 12.42 4.87 -40.03
N CYS A 924 11.82 4.16 -39.06
CA CYS A 924 11.37 4.76 -37.80
C CYS A 924 12.38 4.67 -36.65
N LEU A 925 13.19 3.62 -36.58
CA LEU A 925 14.07 3.34 -35.45
C LEU A 925 15.30 4.28 -35.40
N PRO A 926 16.00 4.58 -36.51
CA PRO A 926 17.12 5.53 -36.48
C PRO A 926 16.75 6.93 -35.95
N PRO A 927 15.66 7.61 -36.40
CA PRO A 927 15.30 8.93 -35.85
C PRO A 927 14.83 8.86 -34.39
N LEU A 928 14.21 7.75 -33.95
CA LEU A 928 13.87 7.53 -32.54
C LEU A 928 15.13 7.43 -31.66
N ILE A 929 16.12 6.65 -32.08
CA ILE A 929 17.39 6.50 -31.36
C ILE A 929 18.11 7.84 -31.30
N ALA A 930 18.20 8.57 -32.41
CA ALA A 930 18.83 9.88 -32.46
C ALA A 930 18.17 10.88 -31.49
N SER A 931 16.83 10.93 -31.48
CA SER A 931 16.06 11.82 -30.57
C SER A 931 16.27 11.42 -29.10
N THR A 932 16.29 10.12 -28.81
CA THR A 932 16.52 9.61 -27.45
C THR A 932 17.93 9.90 -26.97
N MET A 933 18.94 9.72 -27.84
CA MET A 933 20.33 10.06 -27.52
C MET A 933 20.49 11.56 -27.25
N GLY A 934 19.89 12.42 -28.07
CA GLY A 934 19.86 13.87 -27.83
C GLY A 934 19.30 14.20 -26.45
N ALA A 935 18.11 13.69 -26.12
CA ALA A 935 17.48 13.84 -24.82
C ALA A 935 18.36 13.34 -23.65
N LEU A 936 18.98 12.17 -23.80
CA LEU A 936 19.88 11.59 -22.81
C LEU A 936 21.22 12.33 -22.66
N THR A 937 21.56 13.28 -23.54
CA THR A 937 22.77 14.12 -23.45
C THR A 937 22.52 15.53 -22.91
N GLU A 938 21.26 15.94 -22.78
CA GLU A 938 20.91 17.25 -22.22
C GLU A 938 21.47 17.41 -20.79
N PRO A 939 22.03 18.59 -20.44
CA PRO A 939 22.56 18.85 -19.10
C PRO A 939 21.44 18.93 -18.05
N LEU A 940 21.69 18.41 -16.85
CA LEU A 940 20.75 18.42 -15.73
C LEU A 940 21.42 18.95 -14.46
N GLU A 941 20.66 19.72 -13.68
CA GLU A 941 21.08 20.14 -12.35
C GLU A 941 20.71 19.08 -11.29
N ALA A 942 21.52 18.95 -10.24
CA ALA A 942 21.29 17.96 -9.17
C ALA A 942 19.97 18.15 -8.40
N ALA A 943 19.34 19.34 -8.47
CA ALA A 943 18.06 19.64 -7.84
C ALA A 943 16.85 19.05 -8.60
N GLN A 944 16.99 18.67 -9.87
CA GLN A 944 15.90 18.21 -10.74
C GLN A 944 15.65 16.70 -10.61
N MET A 945 15.24 16.25 -9.42
CA MET A 945 15.07 14.83 -9.10
C MET A 945 14.09 14.10 -10.05
N VAL A 946 12.98 14.75 -10.43
CA VAL A 946 11.99 14.15 -11.36
C VAL A 946 12.61 13.89 -12.73
N ALA A 947 13.32 14.87 -13.29
CA ALA A 947 13.99 14.72 -14.59
C ALA A 947 15.10 13.66 -14.54
N MET A 948 15.84 13.54 -13.44
CA MET A 948 16.84 12.46 -13.25
C MET A 948 16.20 11.08 -13.29
N THR A 949 15.06 10.89 -12.61
CA THR A 949 14.32 9.61 -12.66
C THR A 949 13.78 9.31 -14.05
N GLU A 950 13.30 10.33 -14.77
CA GLU A 950 12.77 10.18 -16.12
C GLU A 950 13.87 9.86 -17.14
N ARG A 951 15.05 10.48 -17.03
CA ARG A 951 16.24 10.16 -17.84
C ARG A 951 16.65 8.69 -17.67
N CYS A 952 16.63 8.19 -16.44
CA CYS A 952 16.90 6.78 -16.14
C CYS A 952 15.86 5.87 -16.80
N ALA A 953 14.57 6.19 -16.67
CA ALA A 953 13.49 5.41 -17.28
C ALA A 953 13.50 5.44 -18.82
N LEU A 954 13.83 6.58 -19.44
CA LEU A 954 13.96 6.73 -20.89
C LEU A 954 15.09 5.85 -21.43
N ARG A 955 16.26 5.87 -20.78
CA ARG A 955 17.40 5.00 -21.11
C ARG A 955 17.01 3.53 -21.03
N ARG A 956 16.36 3.12 -19.94
CA ARG A 956 15.89 1.74 -19.74
C ARG A 956 14.91 1.32 -20.82
N ALA A 957 13.95 2.16 -21.18
CA ALA A 957 12.95 1.87 -22.20
C ALA A 957 13.59 1.62 -23.58
N LEU A 958 14.59 2.42 -23.96
CA LEU A 958 15.33 2.21 -25.21
C LEU A 958 16.05 0.87 -25.23
N LEU A 959 16.82 0.56 -24.18
CA LEU A 959 17.57 -0.70 -24.07
C LEU A 959 16.63 -1.91 -24.09
N GLN A 960 15.51 -1.83 -23.36
CA GLN A 960 14.49 -2.89 -23.34
C GLN A 960 13.87 -3.11 -24.73
N ALA A 961 13.58 -2.04 -25.47
CA ALA A 961 12.98 -2.16 -26.80
C ALA A 961 13.95 -2.77 -27.81
N LEU A 962 15.21 -2.32 -27.82
CA LEU A 962 16.23 -2.89 -28.69
C LEU A 962 16.53 -4.35 -28.36
N GLN A 963 16.56 -4.70 -27.07
CA GLN A 963 16.65 -6.08 -26.60
C GLN A 963 15.47 -6.93 -27.11
N SER A 964 14.24 -6.43 -27.00
CA SER A 964 13.04 -7.14 -27.45
C SER A 964 13.01 -7.32 -28.98
N ILE A 965 13.32 -6.26 -29.72
CA ILE A 965 13.38 -6.30 -31.20
C ILE A 965 14.50 -7.23 -31.66
N GLY A 966 15.68 -7.16 -31.05
CA GLY A 966 16.82 -8.03 -31.39
C GLY A 966 16.56 -9.52 -31.11
N GLN A 967 15.77 -9.84 -30.08
CA GLN A 967 15.34 -11.23 -29.83
C GLN A 967 14.39 -11.76 -30.91
N VAL A 968 13.50 -10.91 -31.44
CA VAL A 968 12.55 -11.32 -32.48
C VAL A 968 13.20 -11.32 -33.87
N LEU A 969 14.07 -10.35 -34.14
CA LEU A 969 14.71 -10.09 -35.43
C LEU A 969 16.25 -10.13 -35.31
N PRO A 970 16.85 -11.27 -34.97
CA PRO A 970 18.28 -11.36 -34.70
C PRO A 970 19.14 -10.98 -35.90
N GLN A 971 18.75 -11.36 -37.12
CA GLN A 971 19.47 -11.00 -38.36
C GLN A 971 19.04 -9.63 -38.91
N GLY A 972 17.80 -9.23 -38.67
CA GLY A 972 17.22 -7.97 -39.17
C GLY A 972 17.60 -6.74 -38.34
N ILE A 973 18.09 -6.90 -37.10
CA ILE A 973 18.37 -5.77 -36.21
C ILE A 973 19.37 -4.77 -36.81
N PHE A 974 20.42 -5.23 -37.47
CA PHE A 974 21.39 -4.33 -38.11
C PHE A 974 20.81 -3.57 -39.30
N ILE A 975 19.90 -4.20 -40.04
CA ILE A 975 19.17 -3.54 -41.13
C ILE A 975 18.23 -2.47 -40.56
N ALA A 976 17.55 -2.79 -39.45
CA ALA A 976 16.66 -1.85 -38.75
C ALA A 976 17.41 -0.64 -38.13
N LEU A 977 18.66 -0.83 -37.70
CA LEU A 977 19.53 0.25 -37.20
C LEU A 977 20.08 1.17 -38.31
N GLY A 978 19.94 0.78 -39.58
CA GLY A 978 20.37 1.57 -40.74
C GLY A 978 21.89 1.61 -40.94
N SER A 979 22.35 2.51 -41.82
CA SER A 979 23.76 2.60 -42.23
C SER A 979 24.74 2.99 -41.11
N ASN A 980 24.25 3.58 -40.02
CA ASN A 980 25.05 4.03 -38.88
C ASN A 980 25.10 3.04 -37.71
N ALA A 981 24.71 1.77 -37.93
CA ALA A 981 24.55 0.78 -36.86
C ALA A 981 25.79 0.62 -35.96
N ALA A 982 27.02 0.70 -36.51
CA ALA A 982 28.25 0.60 -35.72
C ALA A 982 28.38 1.70 -34.66
N ASN A 983 28.10 2.96 -35.02
CA ASN A 983 28.15 4.09 -34.09
C ASN A 983 27.04 4.00 -33.04
N VAL A 984 25.86 3.51 -33.44
CA VAL A 984 24.74 3.27 -32.52
C VAL A 984 25.12 2.22 -31.48
N LEU A 985 25.73 1.10 -31.88
CA LEU A 985 26.16 0.07 -30.95
C LEU A 985 27.16 0.58 -29.91
N VAL A 986 28.15 1.38 -30.32
CA VAL A 986 29.11 2.01 -29.39
C VAL A 986 28.38 2.92 -28.40
N SER A 987 27.39 3.68 -28.87
CA SER A 987 26.56 4.53 -28.01
C SER A 987 25.68 3.70 -27.06
N LEU A 988 25.23 2.51 -27.45
CA LEU A 988 24.47 1.61 -26.55
C LEU A 988 25.35 1.01 -25.45
N VAL A 989 26.65 0.79 -25.72
CA VAL A 989 27.62 0.37 -24.69
C VAL A 989 27.74 1.46 -23.64
N SER A 990 27.92 2.73 -24.05
CA SER A 990 28.02 3.84 -23.10
C SER A 990 26.71 4.08 -22.34
N LEU A 991 25.54 3.89 -22.97
CA LEU A 991 24.26 3.93 -22.26
C LEU A 991 24.14 2.79 -21.23
N THR A 992 24.57 1.58 -21.57
CA THR A 992 24.53 0.44 -20.65
C THR A 992 25.45 0.68 -19.45
N GLU A 993 26.60 1.33 -19.66
CA GLU A 993 27.50 1.75 -18.58
C GLU A 993 26.90 2.87 -17.72
N ALA A 994 26.25 3.86 -18.34
CA ALA A 994 25.57 4.94 -17.62
C ALA A 994 24.42 4.47 -16.72
N CYS A 995 23.85 3.27 -16.96
CA CYS A 995 22.92 2.63 -16.03
C CYS A 995 23.58 2.33 -14.68
N LEU A 996 24.87 1.95 -14.67
CA LEU A 996 25.60 1.67 -13.43
C LEU A 996 25.86 2.94 -12.62
N GLU A 997 26.15 4.05 -13.27
CA GLU A 997 26.30 5.37 -12.61
C GLU A 997 24.99 5.85 -11.99
N ALA A 998 23.86 5.52 -12.62
CA ALA A 998 22.51 5.84 -12.14
C ALA A 998 21.91 4.77 -11.20
N GLU A 999 22.70 3.79 -10.75
CA GLU A 999 22.26 2.66 -9.91
C GLU A 999 21.09 1.83 -10.50
N ASP A 1000 20.93 1.81 -11.83
CA ASP A 1000 19.88 1.07 -12.55
C ASP A 1000 20.35 -0.33 -12.99
N ALA A 1001 20.25 -1.30 -12.08
CA ALA A 1001 20.55 -2.70 -12.37
C ALA A 1001 19.71 -3.28 -13.53
N VAL A 1002 18.43 -2.91 -13.61
CA VAL A 1002 17.48 -3.46 -14.58
C VAL A 1002 17.79 -2.98 -15.99
N GLY A 1003 18.05 -1.68 -16.16
CA GLY A 1003 18.47 -1.10 -17.43
C GLY A 1003 19.78 -1.69 -17.93
N MET A 1004 20.77 -1.85 -17.04
CA MET A 1004 22.05 -2.48 -17.39
C MET A 1004 21.86 -3.93 -17.85
N ARG A 1005 20.95 -4.67 -17.20
CA ARG A 1005 20.61 -6.05 -17.59
C ARG A 1005 20.05 -6.12 -19.02
N TYR A 1006 19.10 -5.25 -19.38
CA TYR A 1006 18.56 -5.20 -20.75
C TYR A 1006 19.65 -4.95 -21.80
N GLY A 1007 20.57 -4.03 -21.52
CA GLY A 1007 21.71 -3.76 -22.40
C GLY A 1007 22.62 -4.99 -22.59
N LEU A 1008 23.01 -5.65 -21.49
CA LEU A 1008 23.82 -6.87 -21.55
C LEU A 1008 23.10 -8.02 -22.28
N THR A 1009 21.82 -8.23 -22.04
CA THR A 1009 21.03 -9.27 -22.74
C THR A 1009 20.87 -8.97 -24.23
N PHE A 1010 20.73 -7.70 -24.62
CA PHE A 1010 20.77 -7.31 -26.04
C PHE A 1010 22.11 -7.68 -26.68
N PHE A 1011 23.23 -7.33 -26.04
CA PHE A 1011 24.55 -7.65 -26.56
C PHE A 1011 24.86 -9.15 -26.54
N LEU A 1012 24.32 -9.91 -25.58
CA LEU A 1012 24.38 -11.37 -25.59
C LEU A 1012 23.75 -11.91 -26.87
N GLY A 1013 22.58 -11.40 -27.28
CA GLY A 1013 21.98 -11.71 -28.58
C GLY A 1013 22.92 -11.40 -29.75
N CYS A 1014 23.54 -10.21 -29.76
CA CYS A 1014 24.51 -9.83 -30.79
C CYS A 1014 25.71 -10.79 -30.85
N ILE A 1015 26.26 -11.21 -29.72
CA ILE A 1015 27.35 -12.19 -29.66
C ILE A 1015 26.91 -13.51 -30.29
N THR A 1016 25.75 -14.04 -29.88
CA THR A 1016 25.28 -15.36 -30.33
C THR A 1016 25.06 -15.45 -31.85
N HIS A 1017 24.74 -14.32 -32.51
CA HIS A 1017 24.41 -14.30 -33.93
C HIS A 1017 25.52 -13.75 -34.83
N PHE A 1018 26.41 -12.88 -34.34
CA PHE A 1018 27.36 -12.14 -35.17
C PHE A 1018 28.83 -12.33 -34.78
N ALA A 1019 29.14 -13.05 -33.70
CA ALA A 1019 30.53 -13.25 -33.28
C ALA A 1019 31.41 -14.02 -34.28
N SER A 1020 30.81 -14.65 -35.30
CA SER A 1020 31.53 -15.30 -36.42
C SER A 1020 32.10 -14.32 -37.44
N ASP A 1021 31.66 -13.06 -37.46
CA ASP A 1021 32.26 -12.01 -38.30
C ASP A 1021 33.53 -11.48 -37.62
N ASP A 1022 34.68 -11.65 -38.28
CA ASP A 1022 35.98 -11.23 -37.76
C ASP A 1022 36.05 -9.72 -37.54
N THR A 1023 35.46 -8.93 -38.44
CA THR A 1023 35.49 -7.48 -38.34
C THR A 1023 34.66 -6.97 -37.16
N PHE A 1024 33.51 -7.57 -36.91
CA PHE A 1024 32.65 -7.24 -35.78
C PHE A 1024 33.26 -7.72 -34.45
N TYR A 1025 33.86 -8.89 -34.45
CA TYR A 1025 34.49 -9.48 -33.27
C TYR A 1025 35.69 -8.64 -32.80
N GLU A 1026 36.60 -8.28 -33.71
CA GLU A 1026 37.83 -7.54 -33.38
C GLU A 1026 37.58 -6.04 -33.15
N ASN A 1027 36.71 -5.40 -33.95
CA ASN A 1027 36.53 -3.94 -33.88
C ASN A 1027 35.45 -3.50 -32.88
N PHE A 1028 34.58 -4.39 -32.42
CA PHE A 1028 33.50 -4.03 -31.48
C PHE A 1028 33.45 -4.90 -30.22
N LEU A 1029 33.34 -6.23 -30.35
CA LEU A 1029 33.11 -7.10 -29.19
C LEU A 1029 34.28 -7.10 -28.21
N LEU A 1030 35.53 -7.21 -28.69
CA LEU A 1030 36.72 -7.17 -27.85
C LEU A 1030 37.02 -5.78 -27.24
N PRO A 1031 37.02 -4.67 -28.00
CA PRO A 1031 37.40 -3.35 -27.46
C PRO A 1031 36.31 -2.65 -26.65
N HIS A 1032 35.02 -2.96 -26.84
CA HIS A 1032 33.92 -2.24 -26.19
C HIS A 1032 33.07 -3.12 -25.26
N LEU A 1033 32.61 -4.29 -25.73
CA LEU A 1033 31.69 -5.12 -24.94
C LEU A 1033 32.39 -5.92 -23.84
N LEU A 1034 33.56 -6.50 -24.11
CA LEU A 1034 34.31 -7.26 -23.11
C LEU A 1034 34.70 -6.41 -21.88
N PRO A 1035 35.25 -5.18 -22.04
CA PRO A 1035 35.47 -4.29 -20.90
C PRO A 1035 34.19 -4.01 -20.10
N LEU A 1036 33.06 -3.74 -20.77
CA LEU A 1036 31.79 -3.49 -20.10
C LEU A 1036 31.38 -4.69 -19.22
N ALA A 1037 31.40 -5.91 -19.77
CA ALA A 1037 30.96 -7.11 -19.05
C ALA A 1037 31.90 -7.49 -17.89
N PHE A 1038 33.22 -7.31 -18.06
CA PHE A 1038 34.19 -7.72 -17.04
C PHE A 1038 34.46 -6.66 -15.96
N LEU A 1039 34.55 -5.37 -16.33
CA LEU A 1039 34.96 -4.30 -15.42
C LEU A 1039 33.79 -3.70 -14.63
N SER A 1040 32.56 -3.72 -15.18
CA SER A 1040 31.41 -3.14 -14.49
C SER A 1040 31.11 -3.79 -13.13
N PRO A 1041 31.14 -5.14 -12.99
CA PRO A 1041 30.96 -5.79 -11.69
C PRO A 1041 32.08 -5.52 -10.68
N ALA A 1042 33.24 -5.03 -11.11
CA ALA A 1042 34.35 -4.66 -10.22
C ALA A 1042 34.16 -3.28 -9.56
N ARG A 1043 33.27 -2.42 -10.07
CA ARG A 1043 33.07 -1.06 -9.54
C ARG A 1043 32.27 -1.04 -8.24
N SER A 1044 32.56 -0.09 -7.35
CA SER A 1044 31.87 0.08 -6.06
C SER A 1044 30.35 0.23 -6.18
N ASN A 1045 29.89 0.89 -7.25
CA ASN A 1045 28.47 1.21 -7.47
C ASN A 1045 27.63 -0.02 -7.84
N PHE A 1046 28.24 -1.15 -8.20
CA PHE A 1046 27.53 -2.39 -8.54
C PHE A 1046 27.24 -3.16 -7.24
N ARG A 1047 26.03 -3.15 -6.68
CA ARG A 1047 25.78 -3.69 -5.33
C ARG A 1047 25.56 -5.21 -5.34
N LEU A 1048 26.57 -6.01 -4.98
CA LEU A 1048 26.49 -7.49 -5.03
C LEU A 1048 25.45 -8.11 -4.05
N ASN A 1049 25.07 -7.38 -3.00
CA ASN A 1049 24.04 -7.81 -2.04
C ASN A 1049 22.62 -7.56 -2.55
N ASP A 1050 22.46 -6.76 -3.61
CA ASP A 1050 21.17 -6.47 -4.23
C ASP A 1050 20.79 -7.60 -5.21
N ALA A 1051 19.55 -8.09 -5.09
CA ALA A 1051 19.07 -9.19 -5.91
C ALA A 1051 19.04 -8.86 -7.42
N GLN A 1052 18.77 -7.62 -7.82
CA GLN A 1052 18.74 -7.21 -9.23
C GLN A 1052 20.15 -7.12 -9.79
N PHE A 1053 21.11 -6.54 -9.06
CA PHE A 1053 22.52 -6.53 -9.50
C PHE A 1053 23.12 -7.93 -9.56
N ALA A 1054 22.69 -8.86 -8.69
CA ALA A 1054 23.08 -10.26 -8.81
C ALA A 1054 22.59 -10.91 -10.12
N LEU A 1055 21.38 -10.57 -10.59
CA LEU A 1055 20.88 -11.01 -11.89
C LEU A 1055 21.65 -10.35 -13.05
N THR A 1056 21.98 -9.06 -12.94
CA THR A 1056 22.79 -8.35 -13.93
C THR A 1056 24.21 -8.95 -14.05
N LEU A 1057 24.79 -9.41 -12.93
CA LEU A 1057 26.07 -10.10 -12.93
C LEU A 1057 26.01 -11.42 -13.71
N ASN A 1058 24.90 -12.16 -13.58
CA ASN A 1058 24.71 -13.39 -14.34
C ASN A 1058 24.70 -13.11 -15.85
N GLU A 1059 24.05 -12.04 -16.30
CA GLU A 1059 24.05 -11.63 -17.72
C GLU A 1059 25.44 -11.21 -18.19
N ALA A 1060 26.19 -10.46 -17.37
CA ALA A 1060 27.58 -10.08 -17.70
C ALA A 1060 28.48 -11.31 -17.86
N ALA A 1061 28.34 -12.29 -16.95
CA ALA A 1061 29.03 -13.58 -17.04
C ALA A 1061 28.59 -14.38 -18.28
N SER A 1062 27.30 -14.34 -18.64
CA SER A 1062 26.77 -14.96 -19.86
C SER A 1062 27.40 -14.35 -21.13
N CYS A 1063 27.61 -13.03 -21.19
CA CYS A 1063 28.30 -12.40 -22.31
C CYS A 1063 29.74 -12.93 -22.47
N ILE A 1064 30.49 -13.02 -21.37
CA ILE A 1064 31.88 -13.52 -21.39
C ILE A 1064 31.93 -15.00 -21.79
N TYR A 1065 31.00 -15.81 -21.28
CA TYR A 1065 30.87 -17.22 -21.64
C TYR A 1065 30.50 -17.40 -23.13
N ALA A 1066 29.61 -16.56 -23.66
CA ALA A 1066 29.23 -16.59 -25.07
C ALA A 1066 30.38 -16.18 -25.99
N LEU A 1067 31.18 -15.17 -25.62
CA LEU A 1067 32.40 -14.80 -26.36
C LEU A 1067 33.40 -15.97 -26.41
N ASN A 1068 33.61 -16.65 -25.29
CA ASN A 1068 34.45 -17.85 -25.24
C ASN A 1068 33.89 -18.98 -26.09
N SER A 1069 32.57 -19.18 -26.08
CA SER A 1069 31.92 -20.22 -26.89
C SER A 1069 32.04 -19.94 -28.40
N ALA A 1070 32.09 -18.66 -28.80
CA ALA A 1070 32.16 -18.28 -30.21
C ALA A 1070 33.56 -18.47 -30.84
N ARG A 1071 34.65 -18.19 -30.10
CA ARG A 1071 36.03 -18.21 -30.65
C ARG A 1071 37.01 -19.11 -29.87
N GLY A 1072 36.57 -19.78 -28.81
CA GLY A 1072 37.32 -20.78 -28.05
C GLY A 1072 38.75 -20.34 -27.70
N ASP A 1073 39.72 -21.13 -28.15
CA ASP A 1073 41.15 -20.94 -27.89
C ASP A 1073 41.68 -19.55 -28.28
N VAL A 1074 41.12 -18.92 -29.31
CA VAL A 1074 41.54 -17.58 -29.77
C VAL A 1074 41.19 -16.53 -28.71
N PHE A 1075 39.98 -16.60 -28.17
CA PHE A 1075 39.53 -15.71 -27.10
C PHE A 1075 40.28 -15.96 -25.79
N GLN A 1076 40.53 -17.23 -25.45
CA GLN A 1076 41.27 -17.61 -24.25
C GLN A 1076 42.71 -17.08 -24.27
N LYS A 1077 43.40 -17.20 -25.41
CA LYS A 1077 44.75 -16.62 -25.59
C LYS A 1077 44.73 -15.11 -25.47
N PHE A 1078 43.73 -14.44 -26.04
CA PHE A 1078 43.57 -13.00 -25.92
C PHE A 1078 43.34 -12.56 -24.46
N LEU A 1079 42.48 -13.27 -23.71
CA LEU A 1079 42.25 -13.00 -22.28
C LEU A 1079 43.53 -13.18 -21.46
N LEU A 1080 44.25 -14.29 -21.67
CA LEU A 1080 45.46 -14.65 -20.93
C LEU A 1080 46.64 -13.70 -21.22
N GLN A 1081 46.86 -13.37 -22.49
CA GLN A 1081 48.07 -12.68 -22.95
C GLN A 1081 47.89 -11.17 -23.07
N THR A 1082 46.66 -10.69 -23.25
CA THR A 1082 46.39 -9.28 -23.59
C THR A 1082 45.44 -8.59 -22.61
N PHE A 1083 44.21 -9.09 -22.43
CA PHE A 1083 43.18 -8.34 -21.72
C PHE A 1083 43.36 -8.34 -20.19
N LEU A 1084 43.47 -9.51 -19.55
CA LEU A 1084 43.56 -9.61 -18.08
C LEU A 1084 44.89 -9.05 -17.51
N PRO A 1085 46.06 -9.27 -18.15
CA PRO A 1085 47.31 -8.63 -17.70
C PRO A 1085 47.26 -7.10 -17.72
N ARG A 1086 46.54 -6.51 -18.70
CA ARG A 1086 46.36 -5.05 -18.79
C ARG A 1086 45.50 -4.47 -17.65
N GLN A 1087 44.79 -5.30 -16.89
CA GLN A 1087 44.00 -4.88 -15.71
C GLN A 1087 44.80 -4.97 -14.39
N ASN A 1088 46.11 -5.23 -14.43
CA ASN A 1088 46.98 -5.41 -13.26
C ASN A 1088 46.55 -6.54 -12.29
N LEU A 1089 45.90 -7.58 -12.81
CA LEU A 1089 45.50 -8.75 -12.03
C LEU A 1089 46.71 -9.68 -11.76
N SER A 1090 46.81 -10.23 -10.55
CA SER A 1090 47.83 -11.24 -10.25
C SER A 1090 47.52 -12.58 -10.91
N GLN A 1091 48.54 -13.39 -11.21
CA GLN A 1091 48.33 -14.70 -11.84
C GLN A 1091 47.39 -15.62 -11.03
N ASN A 1092 47.36 -15.45 -9.70
CA ASN A 1092 46.46 -16.19 -8.80
C ASN A 1092 44.97 -15.93 -9.05
N TYR A 1093 44.59 -14.82 -9.71
CA TYR A 1093 43.20 -14.55 -10.11
C TYR A 1093 42.94 -14.87 -11.58
N ILE A 1094 43.97 -14.75 -12.44
CA ILE A 1094 43.87 -14.99 -13.88
C ILE A 1094 43.69 -16.48 -14.18
N GLU A 1095 44.51 -17.35 -13.60
CA GLU A 1095 44.46 -18.80 -13.86
C GLU A 1095 43.10 -19.42 -13.45
N PRO A 1096 42.57 -19.19 -12.24
CA PRO A 1096 41.27 -19.75 -11.86
C PRO A 1096 40.12 -19.21 -12.71
N TYR A 1097 40.18 -17.93 -13.12
CA TYR A 1097 39.13 -17.35 -13.95
C TYR A 1097 39.04 -18.04 -15.32
N ILE A 1098 40.19 -18.26 -15.97
CA ILE A 1098 40.25 -18.95 -17.27
C ILE A 1098 39.91 -20.44 -17.10
N THR A 1099 40.44 -21.12 -16.08
CA THR A 1099 40.12 -22.53 -15.84
C THR A 1099 38.63 -22.75 -15.63
N ASN A 1100 37.97 -21.93 -14.81
CA ASN A 1100 36.52 -22.05 -14.59
C ASN A 1100 35.70 -21.66 -15.83
N LEU A 1101 36.15 -20.68 -16.62
CA LEU A 1101 35.52 -20.32 -17.90
C LEU A 1101 35.55 -21.47 -18.92
N CYS A 1102 36.61 -22.28 -18.93
CA CYS A 1102 36.78 -23.39 -19.87
C CYS A 1102 36.12 -24.71 -19.42
N THR A 1103 36.06 -24.96 -18.11
CA THR A 1103 35.69 -26.29 -17.56
C THR A 1103 34.26 -26.36 -17.04
N GLN A 1104 33.66 -25.23 -16.64
CA GLN A 1104 32.33 -25.23 -16.03
C GLN A 1104 31.22 -25.03 -17.06
N THR A 1105 30.02 -25.51 -16.72
CA THR A 1105 28.78 -25.11 -17.42
C THR A 1105 28.48 -23.64 -17.14
N LEU A 1106 27.66 -22.99 -17.97
CA LEU A 1106 27.24 -21.60 -17.77
C LEU A 1106 26.75 -21.33 -16.33
N SER A 1107 25.93 -22.23 -15.78
CA SER A 1107 25.44 -22.12 -14.40
C SER A 1107 26.55 -22.20 -13.36
N GLY A 1108 27.56 -23.06 -13.58
CA GLY A 1108 28.74 -23.14 -12.73
C GLY A 1108 29.57 -21.85 -12.80
N PHE A 1109 29.80 -21.35 -14.02
CA PHE A 1109 30.57 -20.13 -14.25
C PHE A 1109 29.91 -18.89 -13.63
N GLN A 1110 28.59 -18.79 -13.65
CA GLN A 1110 27.85 -17.71 -12.98
C GLN A 1110 28.01 -17.76 -11.45
N ILE A 1111 27.96 -18.95 -10.84
CA ILE A 1111 28.21 -19.13 -9.40
C ILE A 1111 29.66 -18.75 -9.07
N PHE A 1112 30.61 -19.19 -9.90
CA PHE A 1112 32.01 -18.81 -9.76
C PHE A 1112 32.19 -17.29 -9.86
N ALA A 1113 31.60 -16.63 -10.86
CA ALA A 1113 31.71 -15.19 -11.05
C ALA A 1113 31.19 -14.40 -9.83
N LYS A 1114 30.07 -14.84 -9.24
CA LYS A 1114 29.55 -14.23 -8.00
C LYS A 1114 30.54 -14.29 -6.85
N ASN A 1115 31.14 -15.46 -6.63
CA ASN A 1115 32.15 -15.64 -5.57
C ASN A 1115 33.43 -14.86 -5.90
N PHE A 1116 33.87 -14.89 -7.15
CA PHE A 1116 35.04 -14.16 -7.63
C PHE A 1116 34.92 -12.67 -7.35
N TYR A 1117 33.84 -12.00 -7.79
CA TYR A 1117 33.67 -10.56 -7.56
C TYR A 1117 33.39 -10.21 -6.10
N SER A 1118 32.83 -11.13 -5.31
CA SER A 1118 32.68 -10.94 -3.86
C SER A 1118 34.01 -11.00 -3.10
N SER A 1119 34.99 -11.76 -3.60
CA SER A 1119 36.35 -11.82 -3.02
C SER A 1119 37.31 -10.80 -3.64
N PHE A 1120 36.99 -10.31 -4.84
CA PHE A 1120 37.78 -9.32 -5.57
C PHE A 1120 37.65 -7.91 -4.99
N ARG A 1121 36.54 -7.61 -4.31
CA ARG A 1121 36.32 -6.40 -3.52
C ARG A 1121 36.72 -6.60 -2.08
#